data_AF-A0A538EQK1-F1
#
_entry.id   AF-A0A538EQK1-F1
#
_cell.length_a   1.000
_cell.length_b   1.000
_cell.length_c   1.000
_cell.angle_alpha   90.00
_cell.angle_beta   90.00
_cell.angle_gamma   90.00
#
_symmetry.space_group_name_H-M   'P 1'
#
loop_
_entity.id
_entity.type
_entity.pdbx_description
1 polymer ?
#
loop_
_entity_poly.entity_id
_entity_poly.type
_entity_poly.pdbx_seq_one_letter_code
_entity_poly.pdbx_strand_id
1 'polypeptide(L)'
;MATGDSFVHLHVHTEYSMLDGAARLKDLFTETARLGMPALAMTDHGNLYGAYDFHKQAVAAGIKPEYGEGGDVSGGGAYTHMTMLAADADGLRNLFRLASRSSLEGFFYKPRADRELLERYGKGLIATTGCPSGEVQTWLRIGDFDRACQAAADFRDIFGPENFFLELMDHGLDIETRIRGDLLKLGERLNLTPIVSNDLHYTYAGDAQAHEVLLCVQSGSTLADPKRFKLDAHDFYLKSPQEMRALWDAQVPGACDATLQIAERIGDYASVFASRNLMPQFPVPAGETEESYLRAEVMRGLARRFPGGVSEEHRRQAEYELDMICKMGFPGYFLVVADLVAYAKREGIRVGPGRGSAAGALIAYALGITELDPLAHGLIFERFLNPDRISMPDIDMDFDERRRGDMIRYATERYGEERVAQIVTYGTIKAKAAVKDAARVLGYPFALGDKITKAMPPAVMGKDIPLSGIFDPGHPRYAEAVEFRQLYESEPDVQKVVDTARGLEGLKRQVGVHAAGVILSRDPLVDVIPIWRREQDGAVITQFDMGACEYMGLLKMDFLGLRNLTVLDDCLESIKDNRGVDLVLEDLPLDDRPTYELLARGDTLGVFQLDGGPMRSLLRSMVPDNFEDISAVLALYRPGPMCANAHNDYADRKNNRKPVVPIHPELAEPLDEILGDTYGLIVYQEQVMAIAQKVAGYSLGKADLLRRAMGKKKKEILDKEFEPFAAGMRENGYSEAAIKTLWDILVPFSDYAFN
;
A
#
# COMPACT_ATOMS: atom_id res chain seq x y z
N MET A 1 -35.20 -0.91 -15.05
CA MET A 1 -36.31 -0.23 -14.34
C MET A 1 -36.44 1.16 -14.90
N ALA A 2 -37.64 1.75 -14.97
CA ALA A 2 -37.76 3.17 -15.28
C ALA A 2 -36.99 3.97 -14.21
N THR A 3 -36.28 5.03 -14.60
CA THR A 3 -35.44 5.83 -13.68
C THR A 3 -36.22 6.40 -12.50
N GLY A 4 -37.54 6.58 -12.64
CA GLY A 4 -38.44 7.09 -11.60
C GLY A 4 -38.74 6.15 -10.42
N ASP A 5 -38.38 4.87 -10.48
CA ASP A 5 -38.57 3.93 -9.35
C ASP A 5 -37.25 3.63 -8.60
N SER A 6 -36.14 4.28 -8.97
CA SER A 6 -34.81 4.05 -8.39
C SER A 6 -34.54 4.92 -7.15
N PHE A 7 -33.40 4.73 -6.49
CA PHE A 7 -32.95 5.47 -5.30
C PHE A 7 -31.42 5.42 -5.20
N VAL A 8 -30.79 6.45 -4.62
CA VAL A 8 -29.34 6.50 -4.36
C VAL A 8 -29.08 6.80 -2.89
N HIS A 9 -28.23 6.01 -2.25
CA HIS A 9 -27.78 6.28 -0.89
C HIS A 9 -26.66 7.32 -0.90
N LEU A 10 -26.91 8.45 -0.23
CA LEU A 10 -26.01 9.60 -0.13
C LEU A 10 -25.26 9.70 1.21
N HIS A 11 -25.62 8.88 2.20
CA HIS A 11 -25.01 8.84 3.53
C HIS A 11 -24.61 7.40 3.84
N VAL A 12 -23.32 7.11 3.70
CA VAL A 12 -22.77 5.76 3.67
C VAL A 12 -21.43 5.67 4.38
N HIS A 13 -21.40 4.86 5.44
CA HIS A 13 -20.20 4.50 6.18
C HIS A 13 -19.65 3.18 5.66
N THR A 14 -18.40 3.23 5.18
CA THR A 14 -17.68 2.06 4.69
C THR A 14 -16.79 1.47 5.77
N GLU A 15 -16.08 0.37 5.47
CA GLU A 15 -15.03 -0.18 6.34
C GLU A 15 -13.92 0.83 6.70
N TYR A 16 -13.83 1.99 6.03
CA TYR A 16 -12.90 3.07 6.34
C TYR A 16 -13.39 4.00 7.47
N SER A 17 -14.67 3.95 7.85
CA SER A 17 -15.16 4.44 9.14
C SER A 17 -14.73 3.46 10.25
N MET A 18 -13.43 3.46 10.56
CA MET A 18 -12.80 2.38 11.32
C MET A 18 -13.46 2.12 12.67
N LEU A 19 -13.72 0.83 12.92
CA LEU A 19 -14.37 0.31 14.13
C LEU A 19 -15.83 0.74 14.33
N ASP A 20 -16.45 1.28 13.29
CA ASP A 20 -17.87 1.66 13.28
C ASP A 20 -18.52 1.14 12.00
N GLY A 21 -18.12 1.63 10.82
CA GLY A 21 -18.55 1.10 9.54
C GLY A 21 -18.05 -0.33 9.28
N ALA A 22 -18.99 -1.20 8.91
CA ALA A 22 -18.79 -2.60 8.57
C ALA A 22 -19.06 -2.92 7.08
N ALA A 23 -19.50 -1.94 6.29
CA ALA A 23 -19.77 -2.13 4.87
C ALA A 23 -18.46 -2.24 4.06
N ARG A 24 -18.12 -3.46 3.64
CA ARG A 24 -16.94 -3.74 2.82
C ARG A 24 -17.19 -3.29 1.39
N LEU A 25 -16.21 -2.61 0.79
CA LEU A 25 -16.41 -1.99 -0.53
C LEU A 25 -16.87 -2.99 -1.60
N LYS A 26 -16.25 -4.17 -1.64
CA LYS A 26 -16.58 -5.20 -2.63
C LYS A 26 -18.03 -5.68 -2.51
N ASP A 27 -18.47 -5.95 -1.29
CA ASP A 27 -19.82 -6.47 -1.02
C ASP A 27 -20.85 -5.36 -1.26
N LEU A 28 -20.52 -4.14 -0.85
CA LEU A 28 -21.32 -2.94 -1.07
C LEU A 28 -21.59 -2.70 -2.56
N PHE A 29 -20.57 -2.63 -3.42
CA PHE A 29 -20.77 -2.44 -4.87
C PHE A 29 -21.47 -3.61 -5.54
N THR A 30 -21.23 -4.84 -5.09
CA THR A 30 -21.93 -6.03 -5.60
C THR A 30 -23.43 -5.92 -5.32
N GLU A 31 -23.80 -5.51 -4.11
CA GLU A 31 -25.20 -5.37 -3.71
C GLU A 31 -25.87 -4.16 -4.38
N THR A 32 -25.21 -3.01 -4.46
CA THR A 32 -25.68 -1.83 -5.19
C THR A 32 -26.00 -2.17 -6.66
N ALA A 33 -25.12 -2.91 -7.33
CA ALA A 33 -25.33 -3.38 -8.69
C ALA A 33 -26.52 -4.35 -8.78
N ARG A 34 -26.64 -5.28 -7.83
CA ARG A 34 -27.76 -6.24 -7.76
C ARG A 34 -29.11 -5.52 -7.60
N LEU A 35 -29.15 -4.45 -6.81
CA LEU A 35 -30.33 -3.63 -6.54
C LEU A 35 -30.64 -2.63 -7.67
N GLY A 36 -29.75 -2.49 -8.66
CA GLY A 36 -29.97 -1.64 -9.83
C GLY A 36 -29.92 -0.14 -9.53
N MET A 37 -29.14 0.26 -8.52
CA MET A 37 -28.91 1.68 -8.20
C MET A 37 -27.82 2.27 -9.12
N PRO A 38 -27.98 3.50 -9.63
CA PRO A 38 -27.04 4.09 -10.58
C PRO A 38 -25.78 4.70 -9.94
N ALA A 39 -25.84 5.04 -8.65
CA ALA A 39 -24.79 5.75 -7.93
C ALA A 39 -24.75 5.33 -6.46
N LEU A 40 -23.64 5.65 -5.79
CA LEU A 40 -23.46 5.45 -4.35
C LEU A 40 -22.44 6.46 -3.80
N ALA A 41 -22.76 7.07 -2.66
CA ALA A 41 -21.84 7.93 -1.94
C ALA A 41 -20.95 7.17 -0.95
N MET A 42 -19.83 7.80 -0.57
CA MET A 42 -18.96 7.43 0.54
C MET A 42 -18.85 8.64 1.46
N THR A 43 -19.37 8.55 2.68
CA THR A 43 -19.41 9.66 3.66
C THR A 43 -18.80 9.23 4.99
N ASP A 44 -17.57 8.72 4.95
CA ASP A 44 -16.89 8.15 6.11
C ASP A 44 -16.64 9.17 7.22
N HIS A 45 -16.48 8.66 8.45
CA HIS A 45 -16.33 9.49 9.65
C HIS A 45 -15.00 10.25 9.70
N GLY A 46 -15.03 11.55 9.42
CA GLY A 46 -13.91 12.47 9.60
C GLY A 46 -12.70 12.18 8.70
N ASN A 47 -12.89 11.44 7.61
CA ASN A 47 -11.78 11.00 6.76
C ASN A 47 -12.21 10.69 5.33
N LEU A 48 -11.21 10.52 4.47
CA LEU A 48 -11.35 10.11 3.08
C LEU A 48 -10.44 8.93 2.76
N TYR A 49 -10.12 8.09 3.75
CA TYR A 49 -9.16 6.99 3.62
C TYR A 49 -9.46 6.06 2.43
N GLY A 50 -10.75 5.81 2.18
CA GLY A 50 -11.23 4.92 1.13
C GLY A 50 -11.43 5.55 -0.25
N ALA A 51 -11.26 6.86 -0.42
CA ALA A 51 -11.79 7.57 -1.60
C ALA A 51 -11.23 7.05 -2.93
N TYR A 52 -9.92 6.78 -3.00
CA TYR A 52 -9.30 6.20 -4.20
C TYR A 52 -9.80 4.78 -4.49
N ASP A 53 -9.88 3.94 -3.46
CA ASP A 53 -10.27 2.53 -3.58
C ASP A 53 -11.76 2.40 -3.94
N PHE A 54 -12.59 3.28 -3.37
CA PHE A 54 -13.99 3.46 -3.71
C PHE A 54 -14.15 3.91 -5.17
N HIS A 55 -13.40 4.91 -5.63
CA HIS A 55 -13.41 5.36 -7.04
C HIS A 55 -13.19 4.20 -8.00
N LYS A 56 -12.11 3.46 -7.75
CA LYS A 56 -11.64 2.38 -8.61
C LYS A 56 -12.66 1.25 -8.69
N GLN A 57 -13.26 0.88 -7.58
CA GLN A 57 -14.29 -0.18 -7.54
C GLN A 57 -15.62 0.30 -8.14
N ALA A 58 -16.03 1.54 -7.89
CA ALA A 58 -17.23 2.14 -8.48
C ALA A 58 -17.14 2.16 -10.01
N VAL A 59 -16.03 2.66 -10.57
CA VAL A 59 -15.78 2.68 -12.01
C VAL A 59 -15.77 1.27 -12.60
N ALA A 60 -15.17 0.30 -11.92
CA ALA A 60 -15.16 -1.10 -12.37
C ALA A 60 -16.56 -1.75 -12.35
N ALA A 61 -17.44 -1.33 -11.43
CA ALA A 61 -18.83 -1.78 -11.34
C ALA A 61 -19.81 -0.97 -12.21
N GLY A 62 -19.36 0.12 -12.86
CA GLY A 62 -20.23 1.02 -13.62
C GLY A 62 -21.18 1.84 -12.75
N ILE A 63 -20.85 2.04 -11.47
CA ILE A 63 -21.60 2.83 -10.50
C ILE A 63 -20.91 4.19 -10.36
N LYS A 64 -21.68 5.28 -10.35
CA LYS A 64 -21.12 6.63 -10.15
C LYS A 64 -20.72 6.81 -8.67
N PRO A 65 -19.45 7.09 -8.35
CA PRO A 65 -19.03 7.36 -6.99
C PRO A 65 -19.36 8.80 -6.58
N GLU A 66 -19.70 9.02 -5.32
CA GLU A 66 -19.85 10.34 -4.72
C GLU A 66 -19.06 10.38 -3.40
N TYR A 67 -18.40 11.50 -3.08
CA TYR A 67 -17.47 11.55 -1.93
C TYR A 67 -17.88 12.59 -0.93
N GLY A 68 -17.81 12.23 0.34
CA GLY A 68 -18.20 13.04 1.46
C GLY A 68 -17.43 12.73 2.73
N GLU A 69 -17.64 13.56 3.75
CA GLU A 69 -17.12 13.36 5.10
C GLU A 69 -18.29 13.55 6.08
N GLY A 70 -18.43 12.66 7.07
CA GLY A 70 -19.39 12.75 8.16
C GLY A 70 -18.69 12.95 9.51
N GLY A 71 -19.23 13.75 10.44
CA GLY A 71 -18.69 13.85 11.81
C GLY A 71 -19.07 12.65 12.69
N ASP A 72 -18.51 12.53 13.90
CA ASP A 72 -18.96 11.62 14.99
C ASP A 72 -19.54 12.49 16.14
N VAL A 73 -20.17 11.96 17.20
CA VAL A 73 -20.58 12.71 18.40
C VAL A 73 -19.99 12.03 19.62
N SER A 74 -19.13 12.75 20.33
CA SER A 74 -18.88 12.43 21.73
C SER A 74 -20.02 13.01 22.57
N GLY A 75 -20.54 12.23 23.52
CA GLY A 75 -21.66 12.57 24.42
C GLY A 75 -21.45 13.79 25.35
N GLY A 76 -20.51 14.68 25.05
CA GLY A 76 -20.28 15.96 25.73
C GLY A 76 -20.55 17.20 24.86
N GLY A 77 -21.01 17.07 23.61
CA GLY A 77 -21.30 18.21 22.73
C GLY A 77 -20.06 18.92 22.17
N ALA A 78 -18.91 18.23 22.10
CA ALA A 78 -17.65 18.81 21.67
C ALA A 78 -17.55 19.01 20.13
N TYR A 79 -18.41 18.34 19.36
CA TYR A 79 -18.51 18.42 17.90
C TYR A 79 -19.86 17.83 17.43
N THR A 80 -20.28 18.17 16.20
CA THR A 80 -21.55 17.74 15.58
C THR A 80 -21.30 17.20 14.17
N HIS A 81 -22.22 16.42 13.63
CA HIS A 81 -22.11 15.85 12.28
C HIS A 81 -22.58 16.84 11.21
N MET A 82 -22.02 16.69 10.02
CA MET A 82 -22.54 17.24 8.79
C MET A 82 -22.22 16.27 7.67
N THR A 83 -23.20 15.94 6.85
CA THR A 83 -22.98 15.15 5.64
C THR A 83 -22.61 16.12 4.53
N MET A 84 -21.44 15.94 3.93
CA MET A 84 -20.99 16.71 2.77
C MET A 84 -20.80 15.77 1.58
N LEU A 85 -20.94 16.28 0.36
CA LEU A 85 -20.65 15.59 -0.89
C LEU A 85 -19.88 16.55 -1.80
N ALA A 86 -18.89 16.06 -2.54
CA ALA A 86 -18.31 16.82 -3.63
C ALA A 86 -19.32 16.90 -4.79
N ALA A 87 -19.51 18.10 -5.36
CA ALA A 87 -20.33 18.27 -6.54
C ALA A 87 -19.54 18.01 -7.83
N ASP A 88 -18.23 18.20 -7.81
CA ASP A 88 -17.33 18.06 -8.96
C ASP A 88 -15.87 17.84 -8.51
N ALA A 89 -14.96 17.73 -9.48
CA ALA A 89 -13.54 17.51 -9.22
C ALA A 89 -12.86 18.63 -8.40
N ASP A 90 -13.34 19.87 -8.44
CA ASP A 90 -12.80 20.97 -7.64
C ASP A 90 -13.36 20.92 -6.21
N GLY A 91 -14.65 20.55 -6.08
CA GLY A 91 -15.27 20.17 -4.81
C GLY A 91 -14.51 19.05 -4.11
N LEU A 92 -14.14 17.98 -4.83
CA LEU A 92 -13.38 16.88 -4.22
C LEU A 92 -11.99 17.32 -3.73
N ARG A 93 -11.30 18.20 -4.48
CA ARG A 93 -10.02 18.78 -4.02
C ARG A 93 -10.23 19.66 -2.80
N ASN A 94 -11.33 20.41 -2.73
CA ASN A 94 -11.67 21.17 -1.54
C ASN A 94 -11.99 20.26 -0.36
N LEU A 95 -12.65 19.13 -0.57
CA LEU A 95 -12.87 18.13 0.47
C LEU A 95 -11.55 17.52 0.97
N PHE A 96 -10.57 17.27 0.08
CA PHE A 96 -9.22 16.84 0.49
C PHE A 96 -8.54 17.89 1.37
N ARG A 97 -8.63 19.17 1.00
CA ARG A 97 -8.09 20.28 1.80
C ARG A 97 -8.79 20.39 3.14
N LEU A 98 -10.12 20.31 3.15
CA LEU A 98 -10.95 20.40 4.35
C LEU A 98 -10.58 19.27 5.32
N ALA A 99 -10.65 18.00 4.89
CA ALA A 99 -10.28 16.84 5.70
C ALA A 99 -8.85 16.93 6.23
N SER A 100 -7.92 17.40 5.40
CA SER A 100 -6.52 17.59 5.81
C SER A 100 -6.40 18.66 6.90
N ARG A 101 -6.97 19.85 6.70
CA ARG A 101 -6.91 20.97 7.67
C ARG A 101 -7.63 20.62 8.97
N SER A 102 -8.76 19.92 8.89
CA SER A 102 -9.49 19.39 10.03
C SER A 102 -8.61 18.49 10.91
N SER A 103 -7.71 17.71 10.32
CA SER A 103 -6.74 16.90 11.07
C SER A 103 -5.47 17.64 11.48
N LEU A 104 -4.94 18.53 10.64
CA LEU A 104 -3.69 19.25 10.92
C LEU A 104 -3.88 20.33 12.00
N GLU A 105 -5.05 20.98 12.04
CA GLU A 105 -5.31 22.19 12.83
C GLU A 105 -6.49 21.99 13.81
N GLY A 106 -7.55 21.28 13.40
CA GLY A 106 -8.81 21.17 14.14
C GLY A 106 -8.95 19.96 15.08
N PHE A 107 -7.92 19.13 15.19
CA PHE A 107 -8.00 17.85 15.89
C PHE A 107 -8.24 18.01 17.39
N PHE A 108 -9.13 17.18 17.93
CA PHE A 108 -9.33 17.03 19.37
C PHE A 108 -9.41 15.55 19.76
N TYR A 109 -10.58 14.92 19.64
CA TYR A 109 -10.71 13.45 19.62
C TYR A 109 -10.90 12.91 18.21
N LYS A 110 -11.37 13.79 17.32
CA LYS A 110 -11.63 13.57 15.90
C LYS A 110 -11.13 14.81 15.14
N PRO A 111 -10.81 14.69 13.85
CA PRO A 111 -10.61 15.86 12.99
C PRO A 111 -11.92 16.65 12.90
N ARG A 112 -11.85 17.99 12.96
CA ARG A 112 -13.02 18.86 12.98
C ARG A 112 -12.83 20.05 12.05
N ALA A 113 -13.86 20.37 11.28
CA ALA A 113 -13.97 21.61 10.53
C ALA A 113 -14.79 22.64 11.33
N ASP A 114 -14.37 23.89 11.29
CA ASP A 114 -15.16 25.02 11.79
C ASP A 114 -15.80 25.80 10.61
N ARG A 115 -16.63 26.80 10.95
CA ARG A 115 -17.28 27.64 9.93
C ARG A 115 -16.27 28.38 9.04
N GLU A 116 -15.10 28.77 9.54
CA GLU A 116 -14.07 29.47 8.75
C GLU A 116 -13.48 28.54 7.66
N LEU A 117 -13.17 27.29 8.03
CA LEU A 117 -12.73 26.28 7.06
C LEU A 117 -13.83 25.96 6.04
N LEU A 118 -15.08 25.86 6.48
CA LEU A 118 -16.22 25.65 5.59
C LEU A 118 -16.47 26.84 4.65
N GLU A 119 -16.33 28.08 5.10
CA GLU A 119 -16.40 29.26 4.24
C GLU A 119 -15.30 29.25 3.17
N ARG A 120 -14.10 28.78 3.53
CA ARG A 120 -12.94 28.74 2.64
C ARG A 120 -13.00 27.63 1.61
N TYR A 121 -13.46 26.45 1.99
CA TYR A 121 -13.42 25.23 1.17
C TYR A 121 -14.82 24.65 0.85
N GLY A 122 -15.90 25.27 1.27
CA GLY A 122 -17.28 24.81 1.04
C GLY A 122 -17.75 24.94 -0.41
N LYS A 123 -17.08 25.76 -1.22
CA LYS A 123 -17.43 25.93 -2.64
C LYS A 123 -17.25 24.61 -3.41
N GLY A 124 -18.26 24.22 -4.17
CA GLY A 124 -18.25 22.95 -4.91
C GLY A 124 -18.61 21.75 -4.04
N LEU A 125 -18.99 21.96 -2.77
CA LEU A 125 -19.56 20.95 -1.91
C LEU A 125 -21.08 21.11 -1.83
N ILE A 126 -21.77 19.98 -1.75
CA ILE A 126 -23.17 19.84 -1.36
C ILE A 126 -23.16 19.41 0.10
N ALA A 127 -24.00 19.98 0.94
CA ALA A 127 -24.11 19.60 2.34
C ALA A 127 -25.57 19.43 2.76
N THR A 128 -25.77 18.82 3.91
CA THR A 128 -27.10 18.56 4.46
C THR A 128 -27.23 19.10 5.88
N THR A 129 -28.46 19.11 6.40
CA THR A 129 -28.72 19.35 7.83
C THR A 129 -28.17 18.27 8.76
N GLY A 130 -27.65 17.16 8.21
CA GLY A 130 -27.02 16.04 8.92
C GLY A 130 -28.01 15.07 9.56
N CYS A 131 -27.45 14.01 10.15
CA CYS A 131 -28.16 13.03 10.96
C CYS A 131 -28.61 13.63 12.31
N PRO A 132 -29.22 12.85 13.24
CA PRO A 132 -29.56 13.36 14.57
C PRO A 132 -28.36 14.04 15.25
N SER A 133 -27.15 13.53 15.09
CA SER A 133 -25.95 14.15 15.67
C SER A 133 -25.50 15.47 15.01
N GLY A 134 -26.23 15.99 14.02
CA GLY A 134 -25.95 17.29 13.38
C GLY A 134 -26.36 18.51 14.20
N GLU A 135 -25.77 19.67 13.90
CA GLU A 135 -26.01 20.92 14.65
C GLU A 135 -27.48 21.34 14.59
N VAL A 136 -28.09 21.33 13.40
CA VAL A 136 -29.49 21.73 13.20
C VAL A 136 -30.43 20.85 14.03
N GLN A 137 -30.29 19.53 13.91
CA GLN A 137 -31.13 18.59 14.66
C GLN A 137 -30.89 18.65 16.17
N THR A 138 -29.66 18.96 16.60
CA THR A 138 -29.33 19.15 18.02
C THR A 138 -30.08 20.34 18.62
N TRP A 139 -30.11 21.49 17.92
CA TRP A 139 -30.91 22.64 18.36
C TRP A 139 -32.41 22.35 18.42
N LEU A 140 -32.94 21.62 17.42
CA LEU A 140 -34.33 21.18 17.42
C LEU A 140 -34.66 20.29 18.63
N ARG A 141 -33.79 19.32 18.98
CA ARG A 141 -34.01 18.46 20.14
C ARG A 141 -33.99 19.18 21.47
N ILE A 142 -33.21 20.26 21.58
CA ILE A 142 -33.16 21.11 22.78
C ILE A 142 -34.37 22.09 22.81
N GLY A 143 -35.11 22.21 21.72
CA GLY A 143 -36.33 23.03 21.60
C GLY A 143 -36.07 24.47 21.13
N ASP A 144 -34.87 24.76 20.62
CA ASP A 144 -34.50 26.10 20.14
C ASP A 144 -34.64 26.18 18.61
N PHE A 145 -35.87 26.36 18.14
CA PHE A 145 -36.21 26.39 16.71
C PHE A 145 -35.54 27.55 15.98
N ASP A 146 -35.44 28.73 16.60
CA ASP A 146 -34.83 29.90 15.95
C ASP A 146 -33.32 29.72 15.77
N ARG A 147 -32.61 29.13 16.75
CA ARG A 147 -31.19 28.75 16.54
C ARG A 147 -31.02 27.68 15.49
N ALA A 148 -31.91 26.69 15.42
CA ALA A 148 -31.88 25.69 14.35
C ALA A 148 -32.03 26.35 12.97
N CYS A 149 -32.96 27.29 12.81
CA CYS A 149 -33.13 28.06 11.59
C CYS A 149 -31.90 28.92 11.27
N GLN A 150 -31.28 29.56 12.27
CA GLN A 150 -30.08 30.35 12.04
C GLN A 150 -28.91 29.48 11.58
N ALA A 151 -28.65 28.36 12.26
CA ALA A 151 -27.58 27.44 11.88
C ALA A 151 -27.77 26.89 10.45
N ALA A 152 -28.99 26.48 10.10
CA ALA A 152 -29.31 26.03 8.75
C ALA A 152 -29.17 27.15 7.70
N ALA A 153 -29.53 28.40 8.04
CA ALA A 153 -29.33 29.54 7.16
C ALA A 153 -27.85 29.84 6.95
N ASP A 154 -27.03 29.82 8.01
CA ASP A 154 -25.59 30.04 7.93
C ASP A 154 -24.93 29.01 7.00
N PHE A 155 -25.27 27.71 7.16
CA PHE A 155 -24.75 26.66 6.28
C PHE A 155 -25.25 26.80 4.84
N ARG A 156 -26.53 27.11 4.63
CA ARG A 156 -27.05 27.39 3.28
C ARG A 156 -26.30 28.54 2.62
N ASP A 157 -25.94 29.58 3.37
CA ASP A 157 -25.23 30.73 2.83
C ASP A 157 -23.75 30.38 2.51
N ILE A 158 -23.13 29.46 3.27
CA ILE A 158 -21.78 28.93 3.00
C ILE A 158 -21.74 28.05 1.73
N PHE A 159 -22.62 27.05 1.63
CA PHE A 159 -22.59 26.07 0.53
C PHE A 159 -23.32 26.59 -0.73
N GLY A 160 -24.25 27.52 -0.54
CA GLY A 160 -25.14 28.05 -1.56
C GLY A 160 -26.53 27.41 -1.51
N PRO A 161 -27.58 28.14 -1.96
CA PRO A 161 -28.98 27.74 -1.82
C PRO A 161 -29.33 26.45 -2.58
N GLU A 162 -28.59 26.12 -3.65
CA GLU A 162 -28.80 24.90 -4.45
C GLU A 162 -27.98 23.69 -3.95
N ASN A 163 -27.17 23.88 -2.90
CA ASN A 163 -26.20 22.90 -2.41
C ASN A 163 -26.42 22.57 -0.93
N PHE A 164 -27.48 23.07 -0.29
CA PHE A 164 -27.80 22.75 1.10
C PHE A 164 -29.19 22.11 1.19
N PHE A 165 -29.24 20.86 1.64
CA PHE A 165 -30.45 20.03 1.63
C PHE A 165 -30.94 19.67 3.03
N LEU A 166 -32.26 19.48 3.15
CA LEU A 166 -32.89 19.02 4.39
C LEU A 166 -32.85 17.49 4.43
N GLU A 167 -31.95 16.92 5.22
CA GLU A 167 -31.78 15.47 5.33
C GLU A 167 -32.74 14.85 6.34
N LEU A 168 -33.45 13.82 5.90
CA LEU A 168 -34.47 13.09 6.64
C LEU A 168 -34.08 11.61 6.77
N MET A 169 -34.18 11.08 7.98
CA MET A 169 -33.89 9.68 8.32
C MET A 169 -35.05 9.08 9.13
N ASP A 170 -35.24 7.77 8.99
CA ASP A 170 -36.29 7.03 9.70
C ASP A 170 -35.87 5.58 9.93
N HIS A 171 -35.48 5.29 11.16
CA HIS A 171 -35.18 3.98 11.69
C HIS A 171 -36.21 3.58 12.77
N GLY A 172 -37.36 4.26 12.82
CA GLY A 172 -38.38 4.05 13.85
C GLY A 172 -37.97 4.55 15.24
N LEU A 173 -36.96 5.42 15.33
CA LEU A 173 -36.45 5.92 16.60
C LEU A 173 -37.18 7.18 17.07
N ASP A 174 -37.45 7.27 18.38
CA ASP A 174 -38.06 8.44 19.02
C ASP A 174 -37.27 9.73 18.79
N ILE A 175 -35.94 9.62 18.68
CA ILE A 175 -35.04 10.75 18.45
C ILE A 175 -35.23 11.40 17.07
N GLU A 176 -35.73 10.65 16.09
CA GLU A 176 -35.95 11.09 14.72
C GLU A 176 -37.41 11.54 14.52
N THR A 177 -38.35 10.72 14.97
CA THR A 177 -39.79 10.94 14.75
C THR A 177 -40.30 12.20 15.46
N ARG A 178 -39.78 12.52 16.66
CA ARG A 178 -40.20 13.70 17.43
C ARG A 178 -39.85 15.03 16.76
N ILE A 179 -38.69 15.10 16.08
CA ILE A 179 -38.19 16.35 15.48
C ILE A 179 -38.51 16.46 13.98
N ARG A 180 -38.96 15.38 13.33
CA ARG A 180 -39.31 15.37 11.89
C ARG A 180 -40.26 16.50 11.49
N GLY A 181 -41.30 16.72 12.29
CA GLY A 181 -42.28 17.78 12.02
C GLY A 181 -41.67 19.18 12.07
N ASP A 182 -40.75 19.43 13.02
CA ASP A 182 -40.08 20.73 13.12
C ASP A 182 -38.99 20.88 12.06
N LEU A 183 -38.30 19.79 11.70
CA LEU A 183 -37.32 19.79 10.61
C LEU A 183 -37.99 20.13 9.26
N LEU A 184 -39.17 19.58 8.97
CA LEU A 184 -39.96 19.93 7.78
C LEU A 184 -40.41 21.40 7.80
N LYS A 185 -40.89 21.93 8.94
CA LYS A 185 -41.23 23.35 9.09
C LYS A 185 -40.02 24.26 8.84
N LEU A 186 -38.84 23.85 9.30
CA LEU A 186 -37.58 24.57 9.05
C LEU A 186 -37.25 24.56 7.54
N GLY A 187 -37.41 23.42 6.88
CA GLY A 187 -37.25 23.28 5.43
C GLY A 187 -38.15 24.22 4.64
N GLU A 188 -39.44 24.30 5.00
CA GLU A 188 -40.39 25.23 4.40
C GLU A 188 -39.99 26.69 4.64
N ARG A 189 -39.58 27.04 5.87
CA ARG A 189 -39.17 28.41 6.25
C ARG A 189 -37.94 28.89 5.48
N LEU A 190 -37.00 28.01 5.21
CA LEU A 190 -35.72 28.33 4.54
C LEU A 190 -35.69 27.96 3.05
N ASN A 191 -36.79 27.37 2.54
CA ASN A 191 -36.93 26.85 1.19
C ASN A 191 -35.84 25.81 0.83
N LEU A 192 -35.61 24.85 1.72
CA LEU A 192 -34.66 23.75 1.52
C LEU A 192 -35.35 22.55 0.90
N THR A 193 -34.73 21.94 -0.11
CA THR A 193 -35.23 20.70 -0.72
C THR A 193 -35.00 19.51 0.23
N PRO A 194 -36.04 18.71 0.54
CA PRO A 194 -35.88 17.51 1.33
C PRO A 194 -35.18 16.40 0.54
N ILE A 195 -34.29 15.69 1.21
CA ILE A 195 -33.68 14.44 0.75
C ILE A 195 -33.82 13.40 1.86
N VAL A 196 -33.82 12.12 1.48
CA VAL A 196 -33.86 11.02 2.44
C VAL A 196 -32.58 10.21 2.37
N SER A 197 -32.11 9.75 3.52
CA SER A 197 -30.93 8.89 3.66
C SER A 197 -31.19 7.83 4.72
N ASN A 198 -30.31 6.82 4.78
CA ASN A 198 -30.44 5.68 5.70
C ASN A 198 -29.19 5.45 6.55
N ASP A 199 -28.26 6.41 6.55
CA ASP A 199 -27.05 6.41 7.38
C ASP A 199 -26.40 5.02 7.50
N LEU A 200 -26.10 4.40 6.35
CA LEU A 200 -25.83 2.95 6.34
C LEU A 200 -24.44 2.64 6.88
N HIS A 201 -24.36 1.60 7.72
CA HIS A 201 -23.11 1.15 8.36
C HIS A 201 -22.71 -0.28 7.97
N TYR A 202 -23.61 -1.05 7.34
CA TYR A 202 -23.34 -2.42 6.88
C TYR A 202 -24.07 -2.73 5.57
N THR A 203 -23.65 -3.78 4.86
CA THR A 203 -24.18 -4.05 3.51
C THR A 203 -25.55 -4.74 3.57
N TYR A 204 -25.66 -5.85 4.29
CA TYR A 204 -26.87 -6.67 4.32
C TYR A 204 -27.60 -6.54 5.67
N ALA A 205 -28.93 -6.68 5.67
CA ALA A 205 -29.71 -6.66 6.92
C ALA A 205 -29.25 -7.72 7.94
N GLY A 206 -28.74 -8.87 7.47
CA GLY A 206 -28.19 -9.93 8.33
C GLY A 206 -26.88 -9.58 9.03
N ASP A 207 -26.20 -8.50 8.63
CA ASP A 207 -24.90 -8.09 9.19
C ASP A 207 -25.04 -7.29 10.49
N ALA A 208 -26.27 -6.93 10.89
CA ALA A 208 -26.52 -6.09 12.07
C ALA A 208 -25.87 -6.64 13.36
N GLN A 209 -25.85 -7.96 13.53
CA GLN A 209 -25.20 -8.59 14.69
C GLN A 209 -23.67 -8.47 14.62
N ALA A 210 -23.07 -8.62 13.43
CA ALA A 210 -21.63 -8.48 13.26
C ALA A 210 -21.19 -7.02 13.48
N HIS A 211 -22.01 -6.06 13.05
CA HIS A 211 -21.81 -4.64 13.32
C HIS A 211 -21.87 -4.34 14.82
N GLU A 212 -22.85 -4.87 15.56
CA GLU A 212 -22.91 -4.69 17.01
C GLU A 212 -21.67 -5.23 17.74
N VAL A 213 -21.15 -6.37 17.28
CA VAL A 213 -19.88 -6.93 17.79
C VAL A 213 -18.72 -5.98 17.49
N LEU A 214 -18.66 -5.38 16.30
CA LEU A 214 -17.63 -4.41 15.93
C LEU A 214 -17.63 -3.20 16.87
N LEU A 215 -18.80 -2.64 17.20
CA LEU A 215 -18.94 -1.54 18.16
C LEU A 215 -18.46 -1.93 19.58
N CYS A 216 -18.65 -3.19 19.98
CA CYS A 216 -18.07 -3.71 21.23
C CYS A 216 -16.54 -3.86 21.14
N VAL A 217 -16.00 -4.19 19.96
CA VAL A 217 -14.55 -4.21 19.76
C VAL A 217 -13.98 -2.80 19.95
N GLN A 218 -14.64 -1.79 19.39
CA GLN A 218 -14.29 -0.37 19.49
C GLN A 218 -14.31 0.13 20.94
N SER A 219 -15.44 -0.05 21.62
CA SER A 219 -15.69 0.47 22.96
C SER A 219 -15.01 -0.35 24.07
N GLY A 220 -14.46 -1.52 23.73
CA GLY A 220 -13.82 -2.41 24.70
C GLY A 220 -14.82 -3.13 25.63
N SER A 221 -16.12 -3.08 25.33
CA SER A 221 -17.19 -3.70 26.13
C SER A 221 -17.51 -5.13 25.69
N THR A 222 -18.38 -5.79 26.44
CA THR A 222 -18.98 -7.09 26.08
C THR A 222 -20.42 -6.93 25.59
N LEU A 223 -20.93 -7.86 24.79
CA LEU A 223 -22.33 -7.84 24.34
C LEU A 223 -23.34 -7.90 25.50
N ALA A 224 -22.95 -8.51 26.63
CA ALA A 224 -23.79 -8.58 27.82
C ALA A 224 -23.90 -7.25 28.58
N ASP A 225 -23.01 -6.27 28.30
CA ASP A 225 -23.03 -4.98 28.98
C ASP A 225 -24.18 -4.12 28.44
N PRO A 226 -25.17 -3.75 29.27
CA PRO A 226 -26.28 -2.90 28.83
C PRO A 226 -25.86 -1.44 28.57
N LYS A 227 -24.69 -1.00 29.06
CA LYS A 227 -24.15 0.35 28.85
C LYS A 227 -23.19 0.44 27.65
N ARG A 228 -23.04 -0.65 26.89
CA ARG A 228 -22.21 -0.66 25.68
C ARG A 228 -22.69 0.40 24.68
N PHE A 229 -21.77 0.86 23.85
CA PHE A 229 -22.14 1.60 22.66
C PHE A 229 -22.80 0.64 21.65
N LYS A 230 -24.00 0.98 21.20
CA LYS A 230 -24.78 0.24 20.21
C LYS A 230 -25.71 1.20 19.48
N LEU A 231 -26.13 0.82 18.27
CA LEU A 231 -27.26 1.46 17.61
C LEU A 231 -28.57 0.83 18.12
N ASP A 232 -29.59 1.67 18.34
CA ASP A 232 -30.88 1.23 18.90
C ASP A 232 -31.83 0.62 17.85
N ALA A 233 -31.44 0.64 16.56
CA ALA A 233 -32.14 0.01 15.45
C ALA A 233 -31.22 -0.92 14.64
N HIS A 234 -31.83 -1.76 13.78
CA HIS A 234 -31.11 -2.71 12.92
C HIS A 234 -31.23 -2.40 11.42
N ASP A 235 -31.73 -1.21 11.09
CA ASP A 235 -32.10 -0.84 9.72
C ASP A 235 -31.00 -0.05 8.98
N PHE A 236 -29.77 0.00 9.50
CA PHE A 236 -28.62 0.72 8.93
C PHE A 236 -27.90 -0.06 7.81
N TYR A 237 -28.65 -0.80 6.99
CA TYR A 237 -28.14 -1.54 5.84
C TYR A 237 -28.40 -0.84 4.51
N LEU A 238 -27.86 -1.37 3.41
CA LEU A 238 -28.17 -0.90 2.06
C LEU A 238 -29.60 -1.31 1.64
N LYS A 239 -30.61 -0.55 2.10
CA LYS A 239 -32.02 -0.75 1.72
C LYS A 239 -32.21 -0.61 0.21
N SER A 240 -33.03 -1.48 -0.37
CA SER A 240 -33.43 -1.40 -1.78
C SER A 240 -34.21 -0.12 -2.09
N PRO A 241 -34.24 0.32 -3.37
CA PRO A 241 -35.06 1.46 -3.76
C PRO A 241 -36.55 1.29 -3.39
N GLN A 242 -37.06 0.07 -3.47
CA GLN A 242 -38.44 -0.24 -3.11
C GLN A 242 -38.72 -0.04 -1.62
N GLU A 243 -37.81 -0.46 -0.74
CA GLU A 243 -37.92 -0.25 0.70
C GLU A 243 -37.88 1.25 1.04
N MET A 244 -36.94 1.99 0.46
CA MET A 244 -36.81 3.44 0.70
C MET A 244 -38.04 4.22 0.22
N ARG A 245 -38.54 3.92 -0.98
CA ARG A 245 -39.74 4.56 -1.53
C ARG A 245 -41.00 4.22 -0.74
N ALA A 246 -41.16 2.96 -0.32
CA ALA A 246 -42.29 2.55 0.52
C ALA A 246 -42.31 3.31 1.85
N LEU A 247 -41.13 3.65 2.40
CA LEU A 247 -41.01 4.41 3.64
C LEU A 247 -41.34 5.89 3.44
N TRP A 248 -40.89 6.50 2.34
CA TRP A 248 -40.85 7.97 2.21
C TRP A 248 -41.83 8.59 1.22
N ASP A 249 -42.20 7.92 0.12
CA ASP A 249 -42.95 8.56 -0.97
C ASP A 249 -44.33 9.06 -0.52
N ALA A 250 -44.94 8.37 0.45
CA ALA A 250 -46.22 8.78 1.04
C ALA A 250 -46.08 9.88 2.12
N GLN A 251 -44.92 9.99 2.75
CA GLN A 251 -44.67 10.94 3.85
C GLN A 251 -44.13 12.27 3.35
N VAL A 252 -43.13 12.23 2.45
CA VAL A 252 -42.44 13.39 1.90
C VAL A 252 -42.23 13.18 0.39
N PRO A 253 -43.26 13.45 -0.44
CA PRO A 253 -43.19 13.23 -1.88
C PRO A 253 -42.01 13.97 -2.52
N GLY A 254 -41.26 13.29 -3.38
CA GLY A 254 -40.12 13.85 -4.12
C GLY A 254 -38.78 13.79 -3.39
N ALA A 255 -38.72 13.44 -2.10
CA ALA A 255 -37.45 13.38 -1.36
C ALA A 255 -36.53 12.25 -1.84
N CYS A 256 -37.10 11.11 -2.26
CA CYS A 256 -36.35 10.03 -2.92
C CYS A 256 -35.81 10.50 -4.28
N ASP A 257 -36.62 11.23 -5.06
CA ASP A 257 -36.22 11.71 -6.39
C ASP A 257 -35.11 12.75 -6.33
N ALA A 258 -35.08 13.56 -5.27
CA ALA A 258 -34.00 14.52 -5.02
C ALA A 258 -32.63 13.83 -4.86
N THR A 259 -32.57 12.59 -4.34
CA THR A 259 -31.31 11.82 -4.28
C THR A 259 -30.76 11.50 -5.66
N LEU A 260 -31.64 11.15 -6.61
CA LEU A 260 -31.27 10.90 -8.01
C LEU A 260 -30.84 12.20 -8.70
N GLN A 261 -31.49 13.32 -8.40
CA GLN A 261 -31.11 14.62 -8.95
C GLN A 261 -29.71 15.06 -8.48
N ILE A 262 -29.39 14.86 -7.19
CA ILE A 262 -28.04 15.10 -6.67
C ILE A 262 -27.04 14.19 -7.38
N ALA A 263 -27.35 12.89 -7.46
CA ALA A 263 -26.49 11.92 -8.13
C ALA A 263 -26.26 12.28 -9.61
N GLU A 264 -27.26 12.77 -10.34
CA GLU A 264 -27.13 13.23 -11.72
C GLU A 264 -26.26 14.49 -11.84
N ARG A 265 -26.37 15.43 -10.89
CA ARG A 265 -25.61 16.69 -10.88
C ARG A 265 -24.11 16.50 -10.66
N ILE A 266 -23.70 15.44 -9.98
CA ILE A 266 -22.29 15.23 -9.61
C ILE A 266 -21.38 15.09 -10.85
N GLY A 267 -20.24 15.75 -10.84
CA GLY A 267 -19.28 15.73 -11.94
C GLY A 267 -18.45 14.44 -12.02
N ASP A 268 -17.56 14.39 -13.01
CA ASP A 268 -16.57 13.31 -13.13
C ASP A 268 -15.33 13.60 -12.26
N TYR A 269 -14.92 12.60 -11.47
CA TYR A 269 -13.75 12.65 -10.60
C TYR A 269 -12.48 12.09 -11.22
N ALA A 270 -12.54 11.51 -12.42
CA ALA A 270 -11.39 10.85 -13.05
C ALA A 270 -10.16 11.77 -13.13
N SER A 271 -10.36 13.08 -13.33
CA SER A 271 -9.27 14.06 -13.38
C SER A 271 -8.51 14.22 -12.05
N VAL A 272 -9.13 13.93 -10.91
CA VAL A 272 -8.52 14.00 -9.57
C VAL A 272 -7.58 12.82 -9.36
N PHE A 273 -8.02 11.61 -9.74
CA PHE A 273 -7.28 10.37 -9.55
C PHE A 273 -6.36 10.01 -10.73
N ALA A 274 -6.40 10.78 -11.82
CA ALA A 274 -5.53 10.59 -12.97
C ALA A 274 -4.06 10.73 -12.57
N SER A 275 -3.23 9.83 -13.10
CA SER A 275 -1.78 9.88 -12.90
C SER A 275 -1.20 11.17 -13.45
N ARG A 276 -0.37 11.85 -12.64
CA ARG A 276 0.32 13.09 -13.02
C ARG A 276 1.79 12.97 -12.65
N ASN A 277 2.66 13.65 -13.39
CA ASN A 277 4.05 13.75 -12.97
C ASN A 277 4.17 14.77 -11.81
N LEU A 278 4.23 14.25 -10.59
CA LEU A 278 4.38 15.01 -9.34
C LEU A 278 5.79 14.84 -8.73
N MET A 279 6.77 14.43 -9.55
CA MET A 279 8.14 14.24 -9.08
C MET A 279 8.70 15.54 -8.48
N PRO A 280 9.35 15.47 -7.32
CA PRO A 280 9.95 16.63 -6.68
C PRO A 280 10.95 17.32 -7.61
N GLN A 281 10.98 18.64 -7.53
CA GLN A 281 11.96 19.44 -8.27
C GLN A 281 13.21 19.66 -7.41
N PHE A 282 14.36 19.32 -7.96
CA PHE A 282 15.63 19.58 -7.31
C PHE A 282 16.04 21.04 -7.53
N PRO A 283 16.39 21.79 -6.45
CA PRO A 283 16.86 23.16 -6.60
C PRO A 283 18.25 23.17 -7.25
N VAL A 284 18.33 23.63 -8.50
CA VAL A 284 19.59 23.78 -9.24
C VAL A 284 20.09 25.24 -9.25
N PRO A 285 21.41 25.47 -9.43
CA PRO A 285 21.96 26.81 -9.59
C PRO A 285 21.36 27.57 -10.77
N ALA A 286 21.37 28.91 -10.70
CA ALA A 286 20.85 29.75 -11.77
C ALA A 286 21.59 29.51 -13.10
N GLY A 287 20.85 29.18 -14.16
CA GLY A 287 21.39 28.90 -15.50
C GLY A 287 21.60 27.41 -15.78
N GLU A 288 21.42 26.53 -14.79
CA GLU A 288 21.45 25.07 -14.96
C GLU A 288 20.02 24.50 -15.08
N THR A 289 19.91 23.34 -15.73
CA THR A 289 18.75 22.46 -15.65
C THR A 289 19.07 21.24 -14.78
N GLU A 290 18.06 20.50 -14.34
CA GLU A 290 18.29 19.22 -13.63
C GLU A 290 19.13 18.25 -14.46
N GLU A 291 18.96 18.25 -15.80
CA GLU A 291 19.76 17.42 -16.71
C GLU A 291 21.22 17.84 -16.74
N SER A 292 21.51 19.13 -16.95
CA SER A 292 22.90 19.62 -17.01
C SER A 292 23.61 19.44 -15.67
N TYR A 293 22.89 19.69 -14.57
CA TYR A 293 23.41 19.52 -13.23
C TYR A 293 23.69 18.05 -12.89
N LEU A 294 22.77 17.13 -13.23
CA LEU A 294 22.98 15.69 -13.07
C LEU A 294 24.20 15.20 -13.83
N ARG A 295 24.34 15.58 -15.12
CA ARG A 295 25.52 15.20 -15.93
C ARG A 295 26.80 15.66 -15.26
N ALA A 296 26.83 16.90 -14.76
CA ALA A 296 28.00 17.44 -14.09
C ALA A 296 28.33 16.68 -12.78
N GLU A 297 27.31 16.33 -11.98
CA GLU A 297 27.50 15.56 -10.75
C GLU A 297 27.98 14.12 -11.01
N VAL A 298 27.45 13.45 -12.04
CA VAL A 298 27.89 12.11 -12.42
C VAL A 298 29.36 12.11 -12.85
N MET A 299 29.78 13.09 -13.65
CA MET A 299 31.19 13.19 -14.07
C MET A 299 32.12 13.46 -12.88
N ARG A 300 31.70 14.31 -11.92
CA ARG A 300 32.42 14.49 -10.65
C ARG A 300 32.48 13.19 -9.84
N GLY A 301 31.38 12.46 -9.79
CA GLY A 301 31.25 11.17 -9.13
C GLY A 301 32.19 10.10 -9.67
N LEU A 302 32.20 9.92 -11.00
CA LEU A 302 33.09 8.98 -11.67
C LEU A 302 34.57 9.32 -11.41
N ALA A 303 34.93 10.61 -11.44
CA ALA A 303 36.29 11.03 -11.13
C ALA A 303 36.69 10.72 -9.67
N ARG A 304 35.74 10.76 -8.73
CA ARG A 304 35.98 10.36 -7.33
C ARG A 304 36.12 8.84 -7.18
N ARG A 305 35.26 8.06 -7.85
CA ARG A 305 35.26 6.58 -7.77
C ARG A 305 36.47 5.97 -8.47
N PHE A 306 36.93 6.59 -9.57
CA PHE A 306 38.06 6.11 -10.37
C PHE A 306 39.19 7.15 -10.42
N PRO A 307 39.93 7.35 -9.31
CA PRO A 307 41.01 8.35 -9.25
C PRO A 307 42.17 8.04 -10.21
N GLY A 308 42.34 6.77 -10.60
CA GLY A 308 43.30 6.33 -11.63
C GLY A 308 42.86 6.55 -13.07
N GLY A 309 41.66 7.11 -13.28
CA GLY A 309 41.04 7.32 -14.59
C GLY A 309 39.86 6.38 -14.83
N VAL A 310 38.81 6.92 -15.45
CA VAL A 310 37.59 6.19 -15.83
C VAL A 310 37.87 5.40 -17.12
N SER A 311 37.61 4.08 -17.12
CA SER A 311 37.76 3.27 -18.33
C SER A 311 36.75 3.67 -19.41
N GLU A 312 37.06 3.39 -20.68
CA GLU A 312 36.12 3.68 -21.79
C GLU A 312 34.79 2.95 -21.66
N GLU A 313 34.82 1.74 -21.08
CA GLU A 313 33.61 0.96 -20.81
C GLU A 313 32.69 1.66 -19.80
N HIS A 314 33.25 2.10 -18.67
CA HIS A 314 32.51 2.87 -17.65
C HIS A 314 31.98 4.18 -18.21
N ARG A 315 32.79 4.90 -19.01
CA ARG A 315 32.34 6.17 -19.62
C ARG A 315 31.16 5.95 -20.55
N ARG A 316 31.25 4.97 -21.45
CA ARG A 316 30.17 4.65 -22.40
C ARG A 316 28.90 4.22 -21.67
N GLN A 317 29.04 3.41 -20.62
CA GLN A 317 27.89 3.00 -19.81
C GLN A 317 27.23 4.20 -19.11
N ALA A 318 28.02 5.07 -18.47
CA ALA A 318 27.48 6.25 -17.80
C ALA A 318 26.78 7.22 -18.77
N GLU A 319 27.31 7.42 -19.98
CA GLU A 319 26.67 8.23 -21.02
C GLU A 319 25.34 7.63 -21.48
N TYR A 320 25.30 6.32 -21.71
CA TYR A 320 24.08 5.58 -22.06
C TYR A 320 23.00 5.73 -20.99
N GLU A 321 23.34 5.49 -19.72
CA GLU A 321 22.40 5.62 -18.60
C GLU A 321 21.92 7.07 -18.43
N LEU A 322 22.81 8.06 -18.60
CA LEU A 322 22.48 9.49 -18.47
C LEU A 322 21.46 9.90 -19.53
N ASP A 323 21.68 9.48 -20.77
CA ASP A 323 20.77 9.76 -21.88
C ASP A 323 19.40 9.14 -21.66
N MET A 324 19.33 7.92 -21.11
CA MET A 324 18.06 7.26 -20.79
C MET A 324 17.32 7.96 -19.65
N ILE A 325 18.00 8.29 -18.56
CA ILE A 325 17.41 8.99 -17.41
C ILE A 325 16.85 10.35 -17.83
N CYS A 326 17.60 11.10 -18.63
CA CYS A 326 17.14 12.39 -19.17
C CYS A 326 15.93 12.19 -20.09
N LYS A 327 16.00 11.23 -21.03
CA LYS A 327 14.90 10.94 -21.96
C LYS A 327 13.60 10.52 -21.25
N MET A 328 13.70 9.82 -20.13
CA MET A 328 12.53 9.38 -19.35
C MET A 328 12.05 10.41 -18.32
N GLY A 329 12.78 11.53 -18.16
CA GLY A 329 12.38 12.64 -17.29
C GLY A 329 12.65 12.39 -15.81
N PHE A 330 13.65 11.58 -15.46
CA PHE A 330 14.03 11.28 -14.08
C PHE A 330 15.27 11.99 -13.51
N PRO A 331 15.81 13.10 -14.08
CA PRO A 331 17.04 13.68 -13.54
C PRO A 331 16.86 14.27 -12.13
N GLY A 332 15.76 14.97 -11.87
CA GLY A 332 15.44 15.51 -10.54
C GLY A 332 15.35 14.42 -9.48
N TYR A 333 14.82 13.24 -9.82
CA TYR A 333 14.73 12.12 -8.88
C TYR A 333 16.10 11.62 -8.41
N PHE A 334 17.03 11.40 -9.35
CA PHE A 334 18.39 10.99 -9.02
C PHE A 334 19.13 12.03 -8.18
N LEU A 335 18.91 13.32 -8.46
CA LEU A 335 19.49 14.42 -7.68
C LEU A 335 18.94 14.47 -6.25
N VAL A 336 17.63 14.26 -6.07
CA VAL A 336 17.00 14.19 -4.75
C VAL A 336 17.59 13.04 -3.92
N VAL A 337 17.65 11.85 -4.50
CA VAL A 337 18.22 10.67 -3.82
C VAL A 337 19.70 10.90 -3.48
N ALA A 338 20.49 11.43 -4.43
CA ALA A 338 21.90 11.71 -4.21
C ALA A 338 22.11 12.75 -3.09
N ASP A 339 21.28 13.80 -3.02
CA ASP A 339 21.35 14.81 -1.95
C ASP A 339 21.05 14.22 -0.57
N LEU A 340 20.01 13.39 -0.46
CA LEU A 340 19.68 12.71 0.79
C LEU A 340 20.82 11.79 1.26
N VAL A 341 21.40 10.99 0.35
CA VAL A 341 22.54 10.11 0.68
C VAL A 341 23.79 10.93 1.02
N ALA A 342 24.06 12.02 0.30
CA ALA A 342 25.19 12.90 0.58
C ALA A 342 25.03 13.62 1.94
N TYR A 343 23.82 14.04 2.30
CA TYR A 343 23.51 14.58 3.62
C TYR A 343 23.80 13.54 4.71
N ALA A 344 23.29 12.32 4.57
CA ALA A 344 23.50 11.25 5.54
C ALA A 344 24.99 11.02 5.82
N LYS A 345 25.79 10.85 4.75
CA LYS A 345 27.24 10.63 4.87
C LYS A 345 27.96 11.82 5.53
N ARG A 346 27.57 13.06 5.21
CA ARG A 346 28.17 14.27 5.81
C ARG A 346 27.88 14.39 7.30
N GLU A 347 26.68 14.02 7.73
CA GLU A 347 26.25 14.07 9.14
C GLU A 347 26.63 12.80 9.94
N GLY A 348 27.44 11.92 9.35
CA GLY A 348 27.89 10.68 9.98
C GLY A 348 26.78 9.65 10.18
N ILE A 349 25.70 9.71 9.40
CA ILE A 349 24.64 8.70 9.38
C ILE A 349 25.06 7.61 8.39
N ARG A 350 25.23 6.38 8.88
CA ARG A 350 25.57 5.22 8.03
C ARG A 350 24.46 4.97 7.02
N VAL A 351 24.87 4.79 5.77
CA VAL A 351 24.01 4.40 4.65
C VAL A 351 24.41 2.99 4.21
N GLY A 352 23.43 2.16 3.87
CA GLY A 352 23.70 0.86 3.28
C GLY A 352 24.34 0.96 1.88
N PRO A 353 24.91 -0.13 1.36
CA PRO A 353 25.55 -0.14 0.04
C PRO A 353 24.58 0.00 -1.14
N GLY A 354 23.27 0.05 -0.87
CA GLY A 354 22.19 0.05 -1.85
C GLY A 354 21.44 -1.28 -1.86
N ARG A 355 20.15 -1.24 -2.23
CA ARG A 355 19.30 -2.43 -2.35
C ARG A 355 18.43 -2.40 -3.59
N GLY A 356 17.90 -3.58 -3.93
CA GLY A 356 17.05 -3.75 -5.11
C GLY A 356 17.82 -3.49 -6.40
N SER A 357 17.08 -3.15 -7.46
CA SER A 357 17.69 -2.99 -8.78
C SER A 357 18.56 -1.74 -8.92
N ALA A 358 18.49 -0.76 -8.02
CA ALA A 358 19.29 0.46 -8.08
C ALA A 358 20.81 0.18 -8.10
N ALA A 359 21.24 -0.94 -7.51
CA ALA A 359 22.63 -1.40 -7.55
C ALA A 359 23.16 -1.66 -8.97
N GLY A 360 22.28 -1.93 -9.94
CA GLY A 360 22.65 -2.15 -11.35
C GLY A 360 22.90 -0.88 -12.16
N ALA A 361 22.81 0.31 -11.56
CA ALA A 361 23.03 1.58 -12.25
C ALA A 361 24.39 2.19 -11.91
N LEU A 362 25.24 2.38 -12.92
CA LEU A 362 26.56 3.01 -12.74
C LEU A 362 26.42 4.46 -12.28
N ILE A 363 25.36 5.15 -12.68
CA ILE A 363 25.04 6.51 -12.22
C ILE A 363 24.74 6.53 -10.72
N ALA A 364 24.03 5.52 -10.19
CA ALA A 364 23.79 5.44 -8.76
C ALA A 364 25.10 5.28 -7.98
N TYR A 365 26.03 4.46 -8.50
CA TYR A 365 27.36 4.29 -7.91
C TYR A 365 28.20 5.58 -7.97
N ALA A 366 28.19 6.26 -9.11
CA ALA A 366 28.91 7.52 -9.31
C ALA A 366 28.43 8.62 -8.36
N LEU A 367 27.11 8.75 -8.18
CA LEU A 367 26.50 9.71 -7.25
C LEU A 367 26.67 9.33 -5.77
N GLY A 368 27.14 8.11 -5.49
CA GLY A 368 27.30 7.58 -4.15
C GLY A 368 25.99 7.11 -3.52
N ILE A 369 24.94 6.93 -4.32
CA ILE A 369 23.67 6.32 -3.90
C ILE A 369 23.89 4.85 -3.56
N THR A 370 24.73 4.17 -4.34
CA THR A 370 25.17 2.79 -4.11
C THR A 370 26.70 2.76 -3.91
N GLU A 371 27.19 1.69 -3.28
CA GLU A 371 28.61 1.48 -2.98
C GLU A 371 29.25 0.34 -3.76
N LEU A 372 28.54 -0.24 -4.73
CA LEU A 372 28.99 -1.36 -5.53
C LEU A 372 29.08 -0.98 -7.02
N ASP A 373 30.19 -1.34 -7.66
CA ASP A 373 30.41 -1.14 -9.09
C ASP A 373 29.60 -2.18 -9.90
N PRO A 374 28.54 -1.78 -10.61
CA PRO A 374 27.68 -2.74 -11.31
C PRO A 374 28.40 -3.53 -12.39
N LEU A 375 29.41 -2.93 -13.06
CA LEU A 375 30.11 -3.60 -14.16
C LEU A 375 31.03 -4.70 -13.63
N ALA A 376 31.68 -4.47 -12.49
CA ALA A 376 32.53 -5.47 -11.83
C ALA A 376 31.74 -6.72 -11.39
N HIS A 377 30.45 -6.57 -11.09
CA HIS A 377 29.58 -7.66 -10.62
C HIS A 377 28.55 -8.14 -11.65
N GLY A 378 28.66 -7.71 -12.92
CA GLY A 378 27.76 -8.15 -13.99
C GLY A 378 26.30 -7.73 -13.80
N LEU A 379 26.04 -6.65 -13.07
CA LEU A 379 24.69 -6.13 -12.84
C LEU A 379 24.21 -5.33 -14.06
N ILE A 380 22.90 -5.38 -14.32
CA ILE A 380 22.30 -4.88 -15.57
C ILE A 380 21.44 -3.64 -15.31
N PHE A 381 21.75 -2.53 -15.98
CA PHE A 381 20.98 -1.28 -15.86
C PHE A 381 19.52 -1.41 -16.30
N GLU A 382 19.24 -2.14 -17.38
CA GLU A 382 17.88 -2.31 -17.92
C GLU A 382 16.95 -3.08 -16.96
N ARG A 383 17.52 -3.81 -15.99
CA ARG A 383 16.75 -4.43 -14.91
C ARG A 383 16.23 -3.40 -13.92
N PHE A 384 16.95 -2.30 -13.74
CA PHE A 384 16.54 -1.13 -12.98
C PHE A 384 15.59 -0.25 -13.78
N LEU A 385 16.01 0.16 -14.99
CA LEU A 385 15.30 1.14 -15.79
C LEU A 385 15.27 0.68 -17.26
N ASN A 386 14.10 0.19 -17.66
CA ASN A 386 13.89 -0.44 -18.97
C ASN A 386 13.45 0.60 -20.02
N PRO A 387 14.18 0.77 -21.14
CA PRO A 387 13.82 1.74 -22.17
C PRO A 387 12.51 1.45 -22.89
N ASP A 388 12.12 0.17 -22.96
CA ASP A 388 10.90 -0.29 -23.63
C ASP A 388 9.67 -0.11 -22.73
N ARG A 389 9.85 0.34 -21.48
CA ARG A 389 8.78 0.58 -20.51
C ARG A 389 9.06 1.77 -19.61
N ILE A 390 8.32 2.85 -19.81
CA ILE A 390 8.32 3.98 -18.87
C ILE A 390 7.60 3.56 -17.58
N SER A 391 8.37 3.36 -16.52
CA SER A 391 7.88 3.24 -15.15
C SER A 391 8.77 4.02 -14.20
N MET A 392 8.19 4.54 -13.12
CA MET A 392 8.97 5.21 -12.09
C MET A 392 10.00 4.24 -11.49
N PRO A 393 11.28 4.62 -11.44
CA PRO A 393 12.29 3.84 -10.73
C PRO A 393 12.06 3.92 -9.21
N ASP A 394 12.32 2.82 -8.52
CA ASP A 394 12.25 2.72 -7.05
C ASP A 394 13.68 2.58 -6.52
N ILE A 395 14.23 3.67 -6.02
CA ILE A 395 15.53 3.72 -5.34
C ILE A 395 15.26 3.82 -3.85
N ASP A 396 15.47 2.67 -3.22
CA ASP A 396 15.31 2.48 -1.80
C ASP A 396 16.61 2.82 -1.05
N MET A 397 16.46 3.40 0.15
CA MET A 397 17.59 3.85 0.96
C MET A 397 17.55 3.21 2.34
N ASP A 398 18.73 2.75 2.78
CA ASP A 398 18.94 2.08 4.05
C ASP A 398 19.82 2.94 4.96
N PHE A 399 19.39 3.13 6.21
CA PHE A 399 20.07 3.96 7.19
C PHE A 399 20.23 3.26 8.53
N ASP A 400 21.13 3.78 9.39
CA ASP A 400 21.10 3.47 10.82
C ASP A 400 19.68 3.73 11.37
N GLU A 401 19.07 2.68 11.95
CA GLU A 401 17.73 2.73 12.53
C GLU A 401 17.56 3.88 13.53
N ARG A 402 18.60 4.18 14.32
CA ARG A 402 18.60 5.25 15.34
C ARG A 402 18.43 6.65 14.71
N ARG A 403 18.92 6.82 13.49
CA ARG A 403 19.04 8.12 12.79
C ARG A 403 18.08 8.27 11.63
N ARG A 404 17.20 7.28 11.36
CA ARG A 404 16.14 7.36 10.34
C ARG A 404 15.28 8.62 10.49
N GLY A 405 14.94 8.99 11.72
CA GLY A 405 14.14 10.20 12.00
C GLY A 405 14.80 11.49 11.52
N ASP A 406 16.14 11.57 11.56
CA ASP A 406 16.88 12.74 11.09
C ASP A 406 16.85 12.86 9.57
N MET A 407 16.84 11.74 8.85
CA MET A 407 16.70 11.73 7.40
C MET A 407 15.31 12.21 6.95
N ILE A 408 14.25 11.77 7.64
CA ILE A 408 12.89 12.25 7.37
C ILE A 408 12.81 13.76 7.63
N ARG A 409 13.35 14.22 8.77
CA ARG A 409 13.40 15.64 9.13
C ARG A 409 14.14 16.47 8.08
N TYR A 410 15.30 16.02 7.63
CA TYR A 410 16.06 16.69 6.58
C TYR A 410 15.26 16.77 5.28
N ALA A 411 14.61 15.68 4.86
CA ALA A 411 13.76 15.69 3.67
C ALA A 411 12.61 16.70 3.81
N THR A 412 11.95 16.74 4.97
CA THR A 412 10.88 17.70 5.28
C THR A 412 11.38 19.16 5.24
N GLU A 413 12.52 19.46 5.86
CA GLU A 413 13.11 20.82 5.88
C GLU A 413 13.62 21.26 4.51
N ARG A 414 14.22 20.33 3.75
CA ARG A 414 14.84 20.61 2.45
C ARG A 414 13.83 20.78 1.33
N TYR A 415 12.77 19.96 1.31
CA TYR A 415 11.80 19.91 0.23
C TYR A 415 10.43 20.53 0.59
N GLY A 416 10.20 20.88 1.85
CA GLY A 416 9.00 21.60 2.33
C GLY A 416 8.07 20.70 3.15
N GLU A 417 7.60 21.21 4.30
CA GLU A 417 6.68 20.48 5.20
C GLU A 417 5.36 20.12 4.51
N GLU A 418 4.90 20.98 3.61
CA GLU A 418 3.65 20.77 2.86
C GLU A 418 3.76 19.74 1.73
N ARG A 419 4.97 19.22 1.45
CA ARG A 419 5.29 18.36 0.31
C ARG A 419 5.81 16.97 0.70
N VAL A 420 6.04 16.74 1.99
CA VAL A 420 6.60 15.50 2.51
C VAL A 420 5.65 14.88 3.52
N ALA A 421 5.31 13.61 3.35
CA ALA A 421 4.48 12.86 4.29
C ALA A 421 4.90 11.39 4.35
N GLN A 422 4.69 10.74 5.49
CA GLN A 422 4.81 9.29 5.59
C GLN A 422 3.56 8.61 5.02
N ILE A 423 3.67 7.35 4.60
CA ILE A 423 2.54 6.62 4.00
C ILE A 423 1.68 5.94 5.08
N VAL A 424 0.36 6.02 4.98
CA VAL A 424 -0.55 5.25 5.87
C VAL A 424 -0.51 3.75 5.56
N THR A 425 -0.62 2.95 6.62
CA THR A 425 -0.95 1.53 6.51
C THR A 425 -2.28 1.24 7.19
N TYR A 426 -3.04 0.31 6.63
CA TYR A 426 -4.32 -0.09 7.18
C TYR A 426 -4.23 -1.43 7.90
N GLY A 427 -4.45 -1.41 9.22
CA GLY A 427 -4.52 -2.62 10.02
C GLY A 427 -5.83 -3.36 9.76
N THR A 428 -5.79 -4.47 9.02
CA THR A 428 -6.96 -5.35 8.82
C THR A 428 -7.06 -6.40 9.93
N ILE A 429 -8.27 -6.67 10.42
CA ILE A 429 -8.53 -7.75 11.37
C ILE A 429 -8.27 -9.09 10.67
N LYS A 430 -7.17 -9.76 11.02
CA LYS A 430 -6.80 -11.09 10.52
C LYS A 430 -7.53 -12.20 11.27
N ALA A 431 -7.64 -13.39 10.69
CA ALA A 431 -8.33 -14.56 11.24
C ALA A 431 -8.12 -14.78 12.75
N LYS A 432 -6.86 -14.87 13.20
CA LYS A 432 -6.54 -15.08 14.63
C LYS A 432 -6.99 -13.93 15.52
N ALA A 433 -6.86 -12.69 15.06
CA ALA A 433 -7.31 -11.51 15.79
C ALA A 433 -8.84 -11.47 15.86
N ALA A 434 -9.53 -11.77 14.75
CA ALA A 434 -10.99 -11.85 14.69
C ALA A 434 -11.55 -12.85 15.72
N VAL A 435 -10.96 -14.04 15.81
CA VAL A 435 -11.34 -15.06 16.80
C VAL A 435 -11.15 -14.56 18.23
N LYS A 436 -10.02 -13.91 18.52
CA LYS A 436 -9.72 -13.38 19.86
C LYS A 436 -10.65 -12.23 20.25
N ASP A 437 -10.93 -11.32 19.31
CA ASP A 437 -11.87 -10.21 19.52
C ASP A 437 -13.31 -10.72 19.72
N ALA A 438 -13.77 -11.68 18.90
CA ALA A 438 -15.07 -12.31 19.05
C ALA A 438 -15.23 -13.01 20.41
N ALA A 439 -14.23 -13.79 20.83
CA ALA A 439 -14.24 -14.46 22.14
C ALA A 439 -14.34 -13.45 23.30
N ARG A 440 -13.58 -12.35 23.22
CA ARG A 440 -13.61 -11.28 24.22
C ARG A 440 -14.96 -10.59 24.28
N VAL A 441 -15.53 -10.20 23.14
CA VAL A 441 -16.81 -9.47 23.06
C VAL A 441 -17.98 -10.33 23.55
N LEU A 442 -17.95 -11.63 23.28
CA LEU A 442 -18.93 -12.60 23.79
C LEU A 442 -18.77 -12.91 25.29
N GLY A 443 -17.72 -12.38 25.95
CA GLY A 443 -17.47 -12.58 27.38
C GLY A 443 -16.83 -13.92 27.75
N TYR A 444 -16.28 -14.65 26.77
CA TYR A 444 -15.57 -15.90 27.04
C TYR A 444 -14.17 -15.65 27.62
N PRO A 445 -13.62 -16.60 28.40
CA PRO A 445 -12.25 -16.50 28.90
C PRO A 445 -11.22 -16.45 27.76
N PHE A 446 -10.13 -15.72 27.95
CA PHE A 446 -9.01 -15.63 27.01
C PHE A 446 -8.48 -17.01 26.57
N ALA A 447 -8.51 -18.00 27.48
CA ALA A 447 -8.10 -19.37 27.21
C ALA A 447 -8.87 -20.03 26.06
N LEU A 448 -10.16 -19.70 25.88
CA LEU A 448 -10.96 -20.25 24.78
C LEU A 448 -10.47 -19.69 23.44
N GLY A 449 -10.29 -18.38 23.34
CA GLY A 449 -9.75 -17.75 22.13
C GLY A 449 -8.35 -18.28 21.78
N ASP A 450 -7.47 -18.44 22.78
CA ASP A 450 -6.14 -18.99 22.57
C ASP A 450 -6.17 -20.46 22.09
N LYS A 451 -7.02 -21.30 22.69
CA LYS A 451 -7.27 -22.69 22.26
C LYS A 451 -7.68 -22.75 20.79
N ILE A 452 -8.64 -21.93 20.37
CA ILE A 452 -9.10 -21.89 18.97
C ILE A 452 -7.97 -21.44 18.03
N THR A 453 -7.22 -20.38 18.38
CA THR A 453 -6.15 -19.88 17.51
C THR A 453 -4.94 -20.80 17.40
N LYS A 454 -4.70 -21.67 18.39
CA LYS A 454 -3.64 -22.70 18.35
C LYS A 454 -3.99 -23.89 17.47
N ALA A 455 -5.27 -24.22 17.32
CA ALA A 455 -5.75 -25.25 16.39
C ALA A 455 -5.70 -24.81 14.92
N MET A 456 -5.41 -23.53 14.65
CA MET A 456 -5.24 -23.03 13.27
C MET A 456 -3.89 -23.48 12.69
N PRO A 457 -3.84 -23.79 11.37
CA PRO A 457 -2.59 -24.09 10.68
C PRO A 457 -1.53 -22.99 10.87
N PRO A 458 -0.23 -23.37 10.89
CA PRO A 458 0.86 -22.39 10.95
C PRO A 458 0.83 -21.47 9.73
N ALA A 459 1.29 -20.23 9.90
CA ALA A 459 1.34 -19.26 8.81
C ALA A 459 2.36 -19.71 7.75
N VAL A 460 2.00 -19.57 6.47
CA VAL A 460 2.92 -19.78 5.35
C VAL A 460 3.35 -18.41 4.85
N MET A 461 4.66 -18.12 4.86
CA MET A 461 5.21 -16.81 4.50
C MET A 461 4.54 -15.65 5.28
N GLY A 462 4.28 -15.86 6.58
CA GLY A 462 3.63 -14.86 7.44
C GLY A 462 2.13 -14.66 7.19
N LYS A 463 1.49 -15.46 6.33
CA LYS A 463 0.05 -15.41 6.06
C LYS A 463 -0.67 -16.60 6.71
N ASP A 464 -1.59 -16.29 7.62
CA ASP A 464 -2.54 -17.26 8.15
C ASP A 464 -3.57 -17.66 7.08
N ILE A 465 -4.19 -18.82 7.25
CA ILE A 465 -5.36 -19.22 6.45
C ILE A 465 -6.56 -18.31 6.83
N PRO A 466 -7.30 -17.76 5.85
CA PRO A 466 -8.53 -17.00 6.15
C PRO A 466 -9.61 -17.92 6.73
N LEU A 467 -10.52 -17.39 7.55
CA LEU A 467 -11.58 -18.21 8.17
C LEU A 467 -12.49 -18.84 7.11
N SER A 468 -12.80 -18.12 6.03
CA SER A 468 -13.54 -18.68 4.89
C SER A 468 -12.82 -19.87 4.25
N GLY A 469 -11.50 -19.81 4.12
CA GLY A 469 -10.67 -20.87 3.54
C GLY A 469 -10.57 -22.14 4.40
N ILE A 470 -10.86 -22.05 5.71
CA ILE A 470 -10.92 -23.23 6.59
C ILE A 470 -12.10 -24.13 6.22
N PHE A 471 -13.21 -23.54 5.76
CA PHE A 471 -14.46 -24.24 5.45
C PHE A 471 -14.68 -24.48 3.96
N ASP A 472 -13.81 -23.96 3.09
CA ASP A 472 -13.88 -24.14 1.63
C ASP A 472 -13.05 -25.34 1.14
N PRO A 473 -13.68 -26.44 0.65
CA PRO A 473 -12.97 -27.61 0.13
C PRO A 473 -12.07 -27.32 -1.08
N GLY A 474 -12.33 -26.23 -1.82
CA GLY A 474 -11.54 -25.80 -2.96
C GLY A 474 -10.27 -25.02 -2.58
N HIS A 475 -10.13 -24.64 -1.31
CA HIS A 475 -8.98 -23.86 -0.86
C HIS A 475 -7.71 -24.75 -0.77
N PRO A 476 -6.54 -24.32 -1.29
CA PRO A 476 -5.33 -25.14 -1.32
C PRO A 476 -4.87 -25.67 0.04
N ARG A 477 -5.20 -24.92 1.11
CA ARG A 477 -4.83 -25.24 2.50
C ARG A 477 -5.95 -25.89 3.30
N TYR A 478 -7.05 -26.28 2.67
CA TYR A 478 -8.20 -26.90 3.34
C TYR A 478 -7.81 -28.15 4.14
N ALA A 479 -6.91 -28.98 3.59
CA ALA A 479 -6.45 -30.22 4.22
C ALA A 479 -5.67 -29.98 5.53
N GLU A 480 -5.08 -28.81 5.74
CA GLU A 480 -4.29 -28.50 6.94
C GLU A 480 -5.18 -28.17 8.15
N ALA A 481 -6.41 -27.68 7.93
CA ALA A 481 -7.26 -27.12 8.99
C ALA A 481 -8.26 -28.14 9.62
N VAL A 482 -7.93 -29.44 9.60
CA VAL A 482 -8.81 -30.51 10.10
C VAL A 482 -9.09 -30.37 11.60
N GLU A 483 -8.06 -30.11 12.41
CA GLU A 483 -8.19 -29.97 13.86
C GLU A 483 -9.12 -28.79 14.24
N PHE A 484 -8.98 -27.66 13.55
CA PHE A 484 -9.85 -26.51 13.74
C PHE A 484 -11.32 -26.83 13.44
N ARG A 485 -11.59 -27.54 12.32
CA ARG A 485 -12.96 -27.92 11.96
C ARG A 485 -13.57 -28.89 12.96
N GLN A 486 -12.80 -29.87 13.45
CA GLN A 486 -13.26 -30.78 14.49
C GLN A 486 -13.62 -30.04 15.78
N LEU A 487 -12.82 -29.04 16.17
CA LEU A 487 -13.11 -28.21 17.35
C LEU A 487 -14.39 -27.38 17.14
N TYR A 488 -14.58 -26.84 15.95
CA TYR A 488 -15.80 -26.10 15.57
C TYR A 488 -17.06 -26.97 15.60
N GLU A 489 -16.98 -28.22 15.14
CA GLU A 489 -18.12 -29.15 15.10
C GLU A 489 -18.47 -29.75 16.48
N SER A 490 -17.49 -29.83 17.39
CA SER A 490 -17.65 -30.50 18.69
C SER A 490 -18.09 -29.58 19.82
N GLU A 491 -17.71 -28.29 19.80
CA GLU A 491 -17.94 -27.36 20.90
C GLU A 491 -18.86 -26.18 20.49
N PRO A 492 -20.10 -26.08 21.04
CA PRO A 492 -21.05 -25.03 20.67
C PRO A 492 -20.55 -23.60 20.95
N ASP A 493 -19.72 -23.42 21.98
CA ASP A 493 -19.12 -22.12 22.29
C ASP A 493 -18.07 -21.72 21.24
N VAL A 494 -17.30 -22.69 20.72
CA VAL A 494 -16.35 -22.44 19.63
C VAL A 494 -17.11 -22.05 18.36
N GLN A 495 -18.20 -22.75 18.05
CA GLN A 495 -19.05 -22.41 16.91
C GLN A 495 -19.49 -20.94 16.95
N LYS A 496 -20.07 -20.50 18.07
CA LYS A 496 -20.51 -19.10 18.26
C LYS A 496 -19.38 -18.09 18.07
N VAL A 497 -18.20 -18.36 18.63
CA VAL A 497 -17.02 -17.49 18.52
C VAL A 497 -16.56 -17.39 17.07
N VAL A 498 -16.47 -18.52 16.37
CA VAL A 498 -16.00 -18.55 14.98
C VAL A 498 -17.00 -17.88 14.03
N ASP A 499 -18.30 -18.14 14.18
CA ASP A 499 -19.33 -17.50 13.35
C ASP A 499 -19.34 -15.98 13.53
N THR A 500 -19.19 -15.52 14.78
CA THR A 500 -19.03 -14.09 15.08
C THR A 500 -17.75 -13.52 14.46
N ALA A 501 -16.63 -14.25 14.53
CA ALA A 501 -15.34 -13.82 13.98
C ALA A 501 -15.36 -13.68 12.45
N ARG A 502 -16.18 -14.45 11.73
CA ARG A 502 -16.30 -14.36 10.26
C ARG A 502 -16.83 -13.00 9.81
N GLY A 503 -17.73 -12.38 10.58
CA GLY A 503 -18.22 -11.04 10.31
C GLY A 503 -17.15 -9.95 10.51
N LEU A 504 -16.20 -10.17 11.43
CA LEU A 504 -15.13 -9.23 11.74
C LEU A 504 -13.91 -9.35 10.83
N GLU A 505 -13.58 -10.56 10.37
CA GLU A 505 -12.38 -10.81 9.57
C GLU A 505 -12.40 -10.00 8.27
N GLY A 506 -11.36 -9.22 8.03
CA GLY A 506 -11.21 -8.42 6.81
C GLY A 506 -11.55 -6.94 6.98
N LEU A 507 -12.26 -6.55 8.04
CA LEU A 507 -12.55 -5.15 8.34
C LEU A 507 -11.29 -4.37 8.73
N LYS A 508 -11.30 -3.05 8.50
CA LYS A 508 -10.22 -2.14 8.92
C LYS A 508 -10.39 -1.80 10.40
N ARG A 509 -9.30 -1.93 11.16
CA ARG A 509 -9.26 -1.71 12.61
C ARG A 509 -8.69 -0.35 12.98
N GLN A 510 -7.56 0.00 12.37
CA GLN A 510 -6.79 1.17 12.77
C GLN A 510 -5.86 1.61 11.64
N VAL A 511 -5.51 2.89 11.66
CA VAL A 511 -4.42 3.45 10.88
C VAL A 511 -3.07 3.15 11.53
N GLY A 512 -2.08 2.88 10.71
CA GLY A 512 -0.67 2.79 11.06
C GLY A 512 0.16 3.64 10.10
N VAL A 513 1.48 3.61 10.28
CA VAL A 513 2.44 4.30 9.40
C VAL A 513 3.35 3.27 8.75
N HIS A 514 3.60 3.42 7.46
CA HIS A 514 4.51 2.55 6.73
C HIS A 514 5.90 2.62 7.36
N ALA A 515 6.53 1.45 7.57
CA ALA A 515 7.79 1.37 8.31
C ALA A 515 8.94 2.11 7.62
N ALA A 516 8.89 2.26 6.29
CA ALA A 516 9.92 2.92 5.51
C ALA A 516 9.40 4.05 4.61
N GLY A 517 8.12 4.02 4.23
CA GLY A 517 7.63 4.72 3.05
C GLY A 517 7.36 6.20 3.31
N VAL A 518 8.01 7.06 2.54
CA VAL A 518 7.85 8.51 2.55
C VAL A 518 7.46 8.96 1.14
N ILE A 519 6.49 9.86 1.06
CA ILE A 519 6.08 10.54 -0.17
C ILE A 519 6.76 11.89 -0.22
N LEU A 520 7.35 12.20 -1.38
CA LEU A 520 7.80 13.53 -1.74
C LEU A 520 7.01 13.98 -2.98
N SER A 521 6.55 15.23 -2.98
CA SER A 521 5.77 15.81 -4.07
C SER A 521 6.36 17.14 -4.53
N ARG A 522 6.20 17.48 -5.81
CA ARG A 522 6.44 18.85 -6.31
C ARG A 522 5.44 19.84 -5.74
N ASP A 523 4.17 19.45 -5.76
CA ASP A 523 3.04 20.31 -5.40
C ASP A 523 2.63 20.00 -3.94
N PRO A 524 2.04 20.95 -3.20
CA PRO A 524 1.58 20.69 -1.83
C PRO A 524 0.64 19.49 -1.76
N LEU A 525 0.88 18.58 -0.81
CA LEU A 525 0.16 17.31 -0.72
C LEU A 525 -1.34 17.51 -0.54
N VAL A 526 -1.75 18.52 0.24
CA VAL A 526 -3.17 18.87 0.48
C VAL A 526 -3.96 19.21 -0.79
N ASP A 527 -3.29 19.55 -1.90
CA ASP A 527 -3.91 19.84 -3.19
C ASP A 527 -4.08 18.58 -4.07
N VAL A 528 -3.42 17.49 -3.69
CA VAL A 528 -3.36 16.23 -4.47
C VAL A 528 -4.07 15.09 -3.75
N ILE A 529 -3.79 14.91 -2.46
CA ILE A 529 -4.32 13.82 -1.63
C ILE A 529 -4.69 14.34 -0.23
N PRO A 530 -5.66 13.69 0.45
CA PRO A 530 -5.89 13.98 1.85
C PRO A 530 -4.73 13.48 2.71
N ILE A 531 -4.36 14.26 3.74
CA ILE A 531 -3.32 13.94 4.72
C ILE A 531 -3.87 14.09 6.14
N TRP A 532 -3.16 13.60 7.14
CA TRP A 532 -3.52 13.73 8.55
C TRP A 532 -2.27 13.84 9.43
N ARG A 533 -2.42 14.41 10.63
CA ARG A 533 -1.34 14.54 11.62
C ARG A 533 -1.54 13.55 12.75
N ARG A 534 -0.50 12.79 13.06
CA ARG A 534 -0.50 11.90 14.22
C ARG A 534 -0.18 12.68 15.50
N GLU A 535 -1.03 12.54 16.52
CA GLU A 535 -0.88 13.31 17.77
C GLU A 535 0.39 12.96 18.55
N GLN A 536 0.83 11.70 18.53
CA GLN A 536 1.91 11.25 19.40
C GLN A 536 3.27 11.89 19.09
N ASP A 537 3.54 12.18 17.81
CA ASP A 537 4.83 12.69 17.34
C ASP A 537 4.73 13.82 16.31
N GLY A 538 3.51 14.26 15.96
CA GLY A 538 3.29 15.32 14.99
C GLY A 538 3.56 14.91 13.54
N ALA A 539 3.79 13.62 13.26
CA ALA A 539 4.08 13.14 11.92
C ALA A 539 2.91 13.38 10.96
N VAL A 540 3.21 13.96 9.80
CA VAL A 540 2.25 14.12 8.69
C VAL A 540 2.23 12.82 7.88
N ILE A 541 1.03 12.28 7.66
CA ILE A 541 0.82 10.97 7.05
C ILE A 541 -0.26 11.09 5.96
N THR A 542 -0.09 10.38 4.85
CA THR A 542 -1.11 10.30 3.80
C THR A 542 -2.39 9.65 4.31
N GLN A 543 -3.55 9.99 3.75
CA GLN A 543 -4.76 9.20 3.93
C GLN A 543 -4.92 8.15 2.82
N PHE A 544 -4.08 8.15 1.80
CA PHE A 544 -4.07 7.12 0.77
C PHE A 544 -2.89 6.16 0.97
N ASP A 545 -3.13 4.88 0.71
CA ASP A 545 -2.07 3.87 0.82
C ASP A 545 -1.01 4.02 -0.29
N MET A 546 0.05 3.22 -0.18
CA MET A 546 1.17 3.24 -1.12
C MET A 546 0.72 3.06 -2.57
N GLY A 547 -0.18 2.12 -2.85
CA GLY A 547 -0.60 1.81 -4.22
C GLY A 547 -1.41 2.96 -4.84
N ALA A 548 -2.27 3.61 -4.06
CA ALA A 548 -3.01 4.78 -4.49
C ALA A 548 -2.07 5.97 -4.76
N CYS A 549 -1.13 6.26 -3.87
CA CYS A 549 -0.15 7.33 -4.05
C CYS A 549 0.71 7.14 -5.32
N GLU A 550 1.26 5.94 -5.52
CA GLU A 550 2.08 5.61 -6.71
C GLU A 550 1.28 5.76 -8.00
N TYR A 551 0.03 5.29 -8.02
CA TYR A 551 -0.82 5.39 -9.21
C TYR A 551 -1.10 6.85 -9.59
N MET A 552 -1.38 7.70 -8.61
CA MET A 552 -1.58 9.14 -8.82
C MET A 552 -0.31 9.87 -9.26
N GLY A 553 0.85 9.19 -9.23
CA GLY A 553 2.13 9.68 -9.71
C GLY A 553 2.93 10.46 -8.67
N LEU A 554 2.63 10.25 -7.39
CA LEU A 554 3.45 10.71 -6.27
C LEU A 554 4.71 9.85 -6.17
N LEU A 555 5.84 10.49 -5.86
CA LEU A 555 7.10 9.78 -5.68
C LEU A 555 7.14 9.14 -4.29
N LYS A 556 7.25 7.82 -4.26
CA LYS A 556 7.56 7.02 -3.08
C LYS A 556 9.07 6.86 -2.94
N MET A 557 9.58 7.04 -1.74
CA MET A 557 10.93 6.69 -1.34
C MET A 557 10.89 5.90 -0.04
N ASP A 558 11.59 4.78 0.04
CA ASP A 558 11.70 4.03 1.30
C ASP A 558 12.95 4.43 2.06
N PHE A 559 12.74 5.00 3.26
CA PHE A 559 13.77 5.29 4.23
C PHE A 559 13.73 4.17 5.27
N LEU A 560 14.47 3.10 5.06
CA LEU A 560 14.46 1.94 5.95
C LEU A 560 15.53 2.09 7.04
N GLY A 561 15.13 1.92 8.29
CA GLY A 561 16.07 1.77 9.40
C GLY A 561 16.53 0.33 9.48
N LEU A 562 17.82 0.07 9.31
CA LEU A 562 18.40 -1.26 9.43
C LEU A 562 19.28 -1.39 10.67
N ARG A 563 18.91 -2.32 11.54
CA ARG A 563 19.66 -2.62 12.76
C ARG A 563 21.07 -3.14 12.50
N ASN A 564 21.32 -3.79 11.38
CA ASN A 564 22.67 -4.28 11.05
C ASN A 564 23.66 -3.12 10.84
N LEU A 565 23.23 -1.99 10.26
CA LEU A 565 24.04 -0.79 10.09
C LEU A 565 24.38 -0.16 11.44
N THR A 566 23.41 -0.13 12.36
CA THR A 566 23.61 0.25 13.76
C THR A 566 24.70 -0.59 14.44
N VAL A 567 24.63 -1.92 14.29
CA VAL A 567 25.60 -2.85 14.86
C VAL A 567 27.00 -2.65 14.26
N LEU A 568 27.08 -2.34 12.96
CA LEU A 568 28.35 -2.03 12.31
C LEU A 568 28.97 -0.73 12.85
N ASP A 569 28.18 0.33 13.03
CA ASP A 569 28.67 1.58 13.61
C ASP A 569 29.21 1.38 15.04
N ASP A 570 28.44 0.70 15.90
CA ASP A 570 28.87 0.40 17.27
C ASP A 570 30.17 -0.44 17.30
N CYS A 571 30.34 -1.34 16.31
CA CYS A 571 31.56 -2.13 16.14
C CYS A 571 32.76 -1.25 15.75
N LEU A 572 32.58 -0.33 14.80
CA LEU A 572 33.63 0.60 14.36
C LEU A 572 34.05 1.55 15.49
N GLU A 573 33.08 2.10 16.24
CA GLU A 573 33.35 2.91 17.44
C GLU A 573 34.17 2.11 18.47
N SER A 574 33.76 0.86 18.74
CA SER A 574 34.49 -0.02 19.66
C SER A 574 35.91 -0.33 19.21
N ILE A 575 36.14 -0.52 17.90
CA ILE A 575 37.48 -0.74 17.34
C ILE A 575 38.35 0.52 17.51
N LYS A 576 37.78 1.70 17.26
CA LYS A 576 38.46 2.98 17.43
C LYS A 576 38.81 3.23 18.89
N ASP A 577 37.89 3.02 19.82
CA ASP A 577 38.11 3.24 21.25
C ASP A 577 39.13 2.26 21.84
N ASN A 578 39.08 0.99 21.43
CA ASN A 578 39.92 -0.06 21.99
C ASN A 578 41.32 -0.14 21.35
N ARG A 579 41.43 0.18 20.05
CA ARG A 579 42.67 -0.01 19.27
C ARG A 579 43.22 1.27 18.64
N GLY A 580 42.50 2.39 18.68
CA GLY A 580 42.88 3.63 18.01
C GLY A 580 42.88 3.53 16.48
N VAL A 581 42.20 2.53 15.90
CA VAL A 581 42.14 2.29 14.46
C VAL A 581 40.85 2.90 13.92
N ASP A 582 40.98 3.79 12.93
CA ASP A 582 39.85 4.33 12.17
C ASP A 582 39.66 3.47 10.91
N LEU A 583 38.63 2.63 10.89
CA LEU A 583 38.38 1.65 9.84
C LEU A 583 37.28 2.16 8.91
N VAL A 584 37.56 2.16 7.60
CA VAL A 584 36.60 2.49 6.54
C VAL A 584 36.15 1.18 5.90
N LEU A 585 34.85 0.88 5.92
CA LEU A 585 34.31 -0.40 5.44
C LEU A 585 34.41 -0.53 3.92
N GLU A 586 34.22 0.58 3.23
CA GLU A 586 34.24 0.69 1.77
C GLU A 586 35.63 0.42 1.17
N ASP A 587 36.69 0.51 2.00
CA ASP A 587 38.08 0.22 1.62
C ASP A 587 38.47 -1.24 1.91
N LEU A 588 37.58 -2.04 2.50
CA LEU A 588 37.88 -3.43 2.85
C LEU A 588 37.94 -4.32 1.60
N PRO A 589 38.94 -5.23 1.52
CA PRO A 589 39.02 -6.17 0.42
C PRO A 589 37.93 -7.24 0.51
N LEU A 590 37.43 -7.67 -0.64
CA LEU A 590 36.43 -8.75 -0.74
C LEU A 590 37.05 -10.16 -0.77
N ASP A 591 38.37 -10.28 -0.74
CA ASP A 591 39.10 -11.57 -0.78
C ASP A 591 39.73 -11.96 0.58
N ASP A 592 39.21 -11.43 1.69
CA ASP A 592 39.70 -11.73 3.04
C ASP A 592 39.49 -13.19 3.44
N ARG A 593 40.56 -13.98 3.37
CA ARG A 593 40.56 -15.41 3.66
C ARG A 593 40.04 -15.76 5.08
N PRO A 594 40.45 -15.09 6.17
CA PRO A 594 39.90 -15.37 7.50
C PRO A 594 38.37 -15.24 7.59
N THR A 595 37.77 -14.29 6.86
CA THR A 595 36.32 -14.12 6.77
C THR A 595 35.66 -15.34 6.13
N TYR A 596 36.19 -15.83 5.01
CA TYR A 596 35.69 -17.05 4.35
C TYR A 596 35.89 -18.31 5.20
N GLU A 597 37.00 -18.42 5.92
CA GLU A 597 37.23 -19.54 6.85
C GLU A 597 36.21 -19.55 8.00
N LEU A 598 35.75 -18.38 8.47
CA LEU A 598 34.66 -18.26 9.44
C LEU A 598 33.33 -18.74 8.85
N LEU A 599 32.99 -18.30 7.62
CA LEU A 599 31.79 -18.74 6.92
C LEU A 599 31.78 -20.26 6.68
N ALA A 600 32.92 -20.82 6.25
CA ALA A 600 33.10 -22.24 6.00
C ALA A 600 32.92 -23.12 7.25
N ARG A 601 33.23 -22.60 8.45
CA ARG A 601 32.92 -23.29 9.72
C ARG A 601 31.43 -23.21 10.09
N GLY A 602 30.69 -22.27 9.50
CA GLY A 602 29.30 -21.97 9.83
C GLY A 602 29.16 -21.23 11.17
N ASP A 603 30.20 -20.50 11.59
CA ASP A 603 30.25 -19.71 12.83
C ASP A 603 29.58 -18.33 12.64
N THR A 604 28.40 -18.31 12.02
CA THR A 604 27.73 -17.09 11.53
C THR A 604 26.63 -16.55 12.44
N LEU A 605 26.64 -16.90 13.72
CA LEU A 605 25.72 -16.29 14.69
C LEU A 605 25.98 -14.79 14.78
N GLY A 606 25.00 -13.97 14.43
CA GLY A 606 25.12 -12.51 14.38
C GLY A 606 25.70 -11.96 13.07
N VAL A 607 26.05 -12.82 12.11
CA VAL A 607 26.40 -12.39 10.74
C VAL A 607 25.11 -12.20 9.96
N PHE A 608 24.91 -10.99 9.42
CA PHE A 608 23.67 -10.58 8.77
C PHE A 608 23.24 -11.57 7.68
N GLN A 609 21.96 -11.97 7.70
CA GLN A 609 21.31 -12.95 6.80
C GLN A 609 21.82 -14.41 6.84
N LEU A 610 22.93 -14.70 7.54
CA LEU A 610 23.62 -16.00 7.49
C LEU A 610 23.52 -16.82 8.79
N ASP A 611 22.72 -16.39 9.77
CA ASP A 611 22.69 -16.95 11.12
C ASP A 611 21.75 -18.16 11.33
N GLY A 612 20.86 -18.44 10.36
CA GLY A 612 19.87 -19.50 10.43
C GLY A 612 20.46 -20.89 10.63
N GLY A 613 19.75 -21.76 11.37
CA GLY A 613 20.19 -23.13 11.65
C GLY A 613 20.60 -23.94 10.41
N PRO A 614 19.68 -24.16 9.46
CA PRO A 614 20.01 -24.86 8.22
C PRO A 614 20.91 -24.06 7.27
N MET A 615 20.87 -22.72 7.30
CA MET A 615 21.80 -21.85 6.55
C MET A 615 23.25 -22.13 6.94
N ARG A 616 23.56 -22.21 8.23
CA ARG A 616 24.90 -22.59 8.72
C ARG A 616 25.35 -23.97 8.25
N SER A 617 24.41 -24.92 8.17
CA SER A 617 24.71 -26.25 7.62
C SER A 617 25.02 -26.20 6.14
N LEU A 618 24.30 -25.37 5.38
CA LEU A 618 24.57 -25.13 3.96
C LEU A 618 25.94 -24.48 3.77
N LEU A 619 26.30 -23.46 4.55
CA LEU A 619 27.62 -22.81 4.48
C LEU A 619 28.76 -23.80 4.71
N ARG A 620 28.65 -24.69 5.72
CA ARG A 620 29.62 -25.77 5.94
C ARG A 620 29.75 -26.74 4.76
N SER A 621 28.65 -26.98 4.08
CA SER A 621 28.62 -27.87 2.91
C SER A 621 29.21 -27.18 1.66
N MET A 622 28.93 -25.89 1.50
CA MET A 622 29.32 -25.06 0.35
C MET A 622 30.79 -24.65 0.41
N VAL A 623 31.32 -24.38 1.60
CA VAL A 623 32.68 -23.86 1.82
C VAL A 623 32.92 -22.60 0.98
N PRO A 624 32.27 -21.46 1.30
CA PRO A 624 32.46 -20.21 0.54
C PRO A 624 33.92 -19.75 0.54
N ASP A 625 34.42 -19.29 -0.59
CA ASP A 625 35.80 -18.80 -0.76
C ASP A 625 35.92 -17.53 -1.62
N ASN A 626 34.80 -16.99 -2.09
CA ASN A 626 34.69 -15.74 -2.84
C ASN A 626 33.36 -15.03 -2.50
N PHE A 627 33.21 -13.78 -2.96
CA PHE A 627 32.05 -12.95 -2.60
C PHE A 627 30.77 -13.42 -3.31
N GLU A 628 30.92 -13.96 -4.53
CA GLU A 628 29.83 -14.47 -5.36
C GLU A 628 29.11 -15.64 -4.69
N ASP A 629 29.81 -16.48 -3.91
CA ASP A 629 29.22 -17.54 -3.10
C ASP A 629 28.24 -16.99 -2.03
N ILE A 630 28.54 -15.82 -1.46
CA ILE A 630 27.68 -15.17 -0.47
C ILE A 630 26.39 -14.71 -1.15
N SER A 631 26.50 -14.10 -2.33
CA SER A 631 25.33 -13.74 -3.14
C SER A 631 24.51 -14.98 -3.54
N ALA A 632 25.18 -16.06 -3.93
CA ALA A 632 24.53 -17.30 -4.35
C ALA A 632 23.80 -18.00 -3.21
N VAL A 633 24.40 -18.10 -2.02
CA VAL A 633 23.76 -18.76 -0.87
C VAL A 633 22.50 -18.02 -0.43
N LEU A 634 22.50 -16.68 -0.48
CA LEU A 634 21.34 -15.84 -0.15
C LEU A 634 20.20 -15.98 -1.16
N ALA A 635 20.54 -16.17 -2.44
CA ALA A 635 19.58 -16.45 -3.50
C ALA A 635 18.99 -17.88 -3.38
N LEU A 636 19.85 -18.87 -3.11
CA LEU A 636 19.49 -20.29 -3.11
C LEU A 636 18.78 -20.76 -1.84
N TYR A 637 19.02 -20.10 -0.69
CA TYR A 637 18.40 -20.46 0.59
C TYR A 637 16.97 -19.90 0.72
N ARG A 638 16.11 -20.30 -0.22
CA ARG A 638 14.69 -19.90 -0.31
C ARG A 638 13.81 -21.11 -0.60
N PRO A 639 12.51 -21.10 -0.26
CA PRO A 639 11.64 -22.26 -0.45
C PRO A 639 11.65 -22.84 -1.88
N GLY A 640 11.65 -22.00 -2.91
CA GLY A 640 11.67 -22.44 -4.32
C GLY A 640 12.92 -23.23 -4.70
N PRO A 641 14.14 -22.64 -4.64
CA PRO A 641 15.37 -23.35 -4.96
C PRO A 641 15.65 -24.51 -3.99
N MET A 642 15.18 -24.42 -2.74
CA MET A 642 15.30 -25.51 -1.77
C MET A 642 14.47 -26.73 -2.16
N CYS A 643 13.22 -26.54 -2.60
CA CYS A 643 12.39 -27.61 -3.13
C CYS A 643 13.01 -28.28 -4.37
N ALA A 644 13.72 -27.51 -5.20
CA ALA A 644 14.44 -28.01 -6.37
C ALA A 644 15.84 -28.58 -6.05
N ASN A 645 16.24 -28.63 -4.77
CA ASN A 645 17.57 -29.04 -4.30
C ASN A 645 18.75 -28.20 -4.87
N ALA A 646 18.49 -27.02 -5.43
CA ALA A 646 19.50 -26.20 -6.11
C ALA A 646 20.64 -25.76 -5.18
N HIS A 647 20.33 -25.40 -3.93
CA HIS A 647 21.31 -25.05 -2.89
C HIS A 647 22.34 -26.16 -2.61
N ASN A 648 21.92 -27.41 -2.49
CA ASN A 648 22.84 -28.54 -2.28
C ASN A 648 23.59 -28.89 -3.57
N ASP A 649 22.90 -28.84 -4.71
CA ASP A 649 23.53 -29.06 -6.02
C ASP A 649 24.65 -28.04 -6.29
N TYR A 650 24.46 -26.77 -5.92
CA TYR A 650 25.51 -25.74 -6.01
C TYR A 650 26.72 -26.13 -5.14
N ALA A 651 26.49 -26.43 -3.87
CA ALA A 651 27.54 -26.82 -2.93
C ALA A 651 28.31 -28.07 -3.40
N ASP A 652 27.60 -29.05 -3.96
CA ASP A 652 28.20 -30.30 -4.44
C ASP A 652 28.98 -30.11 -5.74
N ARG A 653 28.47 -29.30 -6.67
CA ARG A 653 29.18 -28.98 -7.92
C ARG A 653 30.45 -28.17 -7.66
N LYS A 654 30.34 -27.14 -6.81
CA LYS A 654 31.48 -26.32 -6.36
C LYS A 654 32.61 -27.18 -5.81
N ASN A 655 32.27 -28.12 -4.92
CA ASN A 655 33.25 -28.96 -4.23
C ASN A 655 33.62 -30.25 -5.01
N ASN A 656 33.31 -30.32 -6.30
CA ASN A 656 33.57 -31.49 -7.16
C ASN A 656 32.97 -32.80 -6.63
N ARG A 657 31.93 -32.73 -5.80
CA ARG A 657 31.15 -33.89 -5.31
C ARG A 657 30.13 -34.35 -6.35
N LYS A 658 29.76 -33.49 -7.30
CA LYS A 658 28.87 -33.77 -8.43
C LYS A 658 29.37 -33.06 -9.70
N PRO A 659 29.34 -33.69 -10.89
CA PRO A 659 29.72 -33.00 -12.12
C PRO A 659 28.70 -31.95 -12.54
N VAL A 660 29.16 -30.87 -13.18
CA VAL A 660 28.30 -29.88 -13.83
C VAL A 660 27.75 -30.48 -15.12
N VAL A 661 26.43 -30.65 -15.20
CA VAL A 661 25.73 -31.18 -16.38
C VAL A 661 25.08 -30.01 -17.11
N PRO A 662 25.35 -29.80 -18.42
CA PRO A 662 24.73 -28.73 -19.18
C PRO A 662 23.23 -28.99 -19.38
N ILE A 663 22.45 -27.92 -19.52
CA ILE A 663 21.00 -27.99 -19.77
C ILE A 663 20.70 -28.80 -21.04
N HIS A 664 21.47 -28.56 -22.10
CA HIS A 664 21.43 -29.29 -23.35
C HIS A 664 22.82 -29.22 -24.01
N PRO A 665 23.29 -30.25 -24.75
CA PRO A 665 24.60 -30.21 -25.40
C PRO A 665 24.82 -28.99 -26.31
N GLU A 666 23.79 -28.59 -27.07
CA GLU A 666 23.84 -27.38 -27.93
C GLU A 666 23.92 -26.06 -27.14
N LEU A 667 23.54 -26.08 -25.87
CA LEU A 667 23.54 -24.91 -24.99
C LEU A 667 24.76 -24.87 -24.05
N ALA A 668 25.65 -25.86 -24.11
CA ALA A 668 26.78 -25.94 -23.19
C ALA A 668 27.74 -24.76 -23.35
N GLU A 669 28.25 -24.51 -24.55
CA GLU A 669 29.18 -23.40 -24.83
C GLU A 669 28.53 -22.02 -24.69
N PRO A 670 27.32 -21.75 -25.24
CA PRO A 670 26.71 -20.42 -25.14
C PRO A 670 26.32 -20.01 -23.71
N LEU A 671 26.03 -20.98 -22.84
CA LEU A 671 25.59 -20.73 -21.47
C LEU A 671 26.73 -20.78 -20.45
N ASP A 672 27.90 -21.29 -20.81
CA ASP A 672 29.05 -21.38 -19.89
C ASP A 672 29.51 -19.99 -19.43
N GLU A 673 29.54 -19.01 -20.33
CA GLU A 673 29.86 -17.60 -20.01
C GLU A 673 28.88 -16.98 -19.00
N ILE A 674 27.64 -17.49 -18.90
CA ILE A 674 26.56 -16.89 -18.08
C ILE A 674 26.36 -17.67 -16.77
N LEU A 675 26.53 -18.99 -16.82
CA LEU A 675 26.24 -19.91 -15.73
C LEU A 675 27.50 -20.52 -15.11
N GLY A 676 28.70 -20.16 -15.59
CA GLY A 676 29.98 -20.66 -15.09
C GLY A 676 30.15 -20.41 -13.61
N ASP A 677 29.95 -19.15 -13.17
CA ASP A 677 30.08 -18.73 -11.77
C ASP A 677 28.98 -19.31 -10.85
N THR A 678 27.93 -19.87 -11.44
CA THR A 678 26.86 -20.58 -10.72
C THR A 678 26.85 -22.08 -10.96
N TYR A 679 27.96 -22.63 -11.44
CA TYR A 679 28.16 -24.07 -11.66
C TYR A 679 27.05 -24.71 -12.51
N GLY A 680 26.61 -24.02 -13.57
CA GLY A 680 25.57 -24.48 -14.50
C GLY A 680 24.16 -24.48 -13.91
N LEU A 681 23.92 -23.78 -12.81
CA LEU A 681 22.59 -23.53 -12.26
C LEU A 681 22.15 -22.13 -12.61
N ILE A 682 20.90 -21.97 -13.02
CA ILE A 682 20.28 -20.64 -13.10
C ILE A 682 19.95 -20.24 -11.66
N VAL A 683 20.35 -19.04 -11.24
CA VAL A 683 20.16 -18.52 -9.87
C VAL A 683 19.53 -17.13 -9.94
N TYR A 684 20.02 -16.28 -10.84
CA TYR A 684 19.67 -14.87 -10.92
C TYR A 684 18.71 -14.54 -12.08
N GLN A 685 17.99 -13.43 -11.95
CA GLN A 685 17.11 -12.89 -12.98
C GLN A 685 17.92 -12.32 -14.16
N GLU A 686 19.07 -11.75 -13.86
CA GLU A 686 20.07 -11.21 -14.78
C GLU A 686 20.58 -12.33 -15.69
N GLN A 687 20.78 -13.54 -15.15
CA GLN A 687 21.13 -14.72 -15.95
C GLN A 687 20.01 -15.08 -16.93
N VAL A 688 18.74 -15.04 -16.51
CA VAL A 688 17.60 -15.27 -17.43
C VAL A 688 17.59 -14.24 -18.55
N MET A 689 17.90 -12.97 -18.24
CA MET A 689 17.96 -11.90 -19.24
C MET A 689 19.14 -12.09 -20.20
N ALA A 690 20.33 -12.39 -19.69
CA ALA A 690 21.53 -12.66 -20.47
C ALA A 690 21.36 -13.90 -21.37
N ILE A 691 20.71 -14.96 -20.87
CA ILE A 691 20.35 -16.15 -21.65
C ILE A 691 19.48 -15.74 -22.83
N ALA A 692 18.38 -15.02 -22.60
CA ALA A 692 17.47 -14.60 -23.66
C ALA A 692 18.16 -13.70 -24.71
N GLN A 693 19.07 -12.82 -24.27
CA GLN A 693 19.89 -12.02 -25.18
C GLN A 693 20.81 -12.89 -26.04
N LYS A 694 21.57 -13.79 -25.43
CA LYS A 694 22.58 -14.62 -26.10
C LYS A 694 21.97 -15.65 -27.05
N VAL A 695 20.95 -16.39 -26.60
CA VAL A 695 20.41 -17.52 -27.37
C VAL A 695 19.23 -17.13 -28.27
N ALA A 696 18.44 -16.13 -27.92
CA ALA A 696 17.24 -15.73 -28.67
C ALA A 696 17.39 -14.35 -29.34
N GLY A 697 18.51 -13.64 -29.17
CA GLY A 697 18.75 -12.34 -29.81
C GLY A 697 17.91 -11.19 -29.24
N TYR A 698 17.42 -11.31 -28.02
CA TYR A 698 16.59 -10.28 -27.39
C TYR A 698 17.42 -9.03 -27.05
N SER A 699 16.79 -7.84 -27.11
CA SER A 699 17.34 -6.69 -26.40
C SER A 699 17.20 -6.91 -24.89
N LEU A 700 18.06 -6.28 -24.07
CA LEU A 700 17.95 -6.36 -22.62
C LEU A 700 16.60 -5.84 -22.11
N GLY A 701 16.03 -4.81 -22.76
CA GLY A 701 14.68 -4.33 -22.48
C GLY A 701 13.59 -5.39 -22.70
N LYS A 702 13.62 -6.10 -23.83
CA LYS A 702 12.72 -7.23 -24.10
C LYS A 702 12.96 -8.41 -23.15
N ALA A 703 14.20 -8.64 -22.75
CA ALA A 703 14.54 -9.71 -21.83
C ALA A 703 13.95 -9.48 -20.41
N ASP A 704 13.91 -8.23 -19.91
CA ASP A 704 13.18 -7.93 -18.65
C ASP A 704 11.66 -8.12 -18.81
N LEU A 705 11.08 -7.77 -19.97
CA LEU A 705 9.66 -8.03 -20.24
C LEU A 705 9.34 -9.53 -20.22
N LEU A 706 10.19 -10.36 -20.83
CA LEU A 706 10.09 -11.81 -20.80
C LEU A 706 10.15 -12.34 -19.36
N ARG A 707 11.15 -11.93 -18.59
CA ARG A 707 11.30 -12.32 -17.17
C ARG A 707 10.05 -11.96 -16.35
N ARG A 708 9.48 -10.77 -16.55
CA ARG A 708 8.21 -10.35 -15.89
C ARG A 708 7.02 -11.20 -16.31
N ALA A 709 6.93 -11.56 -17.59
CA ALA A 709 5.87 -12.42 -18.10
C ALA A 709 5.93 -13.81 -17.45
N MET A 710 7.13 -14.38 -17.35
CA MET A 710 7.40 -15.65 -16.68
C MET A 710 6.93 -15.64 -15.21
N GLY A 711 7.29 -14.60 -14.44
CA GLY A 711 6.86 -14.47 -13.04
C GLY A 711 5.34 -14.29 -12.82
N LYS A 712 4.56 -13.85 -13.82
CA LYS A 712 3.10 -13.65 -13.69
C LYS A 712 2.25 -14.89 -14.00
N LYS A 713 2.80 -15.93 -14.62
CA LYS A 713 2.12 -17.20 -14.96
C LYS A 713 0.80 -17.10 -15.72
N LYS A 714 0.58 -16.01 -16.47
CA LYS A 714 -0.60 -15.94 -17.34
C LYS A 714 -0.30 -16.79 -18.57
N LYS A 715 -0.92 -17.98 -18.66
CA LYS A 715 -0.72 -18.92 -19.77
C LYS A 715 -0.80 -18.24 -21.13
N GLU A 716 -1.80 -17.38 -21.32
CA GLU A 716 -1.98 -16.60 -22.55
C GLU A 716 -0.80 -15.67 -22.90
N ILE A 717 -0.08 -15.15 -21.89
CA ILE A 717 1.10 -14.31 -22.09
C ILE A 717 2.32 -15.20 -22.37
N LEU A 718 2.49 -16.29 -21.61
CA LEU A 718 3.61 -17.22 -21.81
C LEU A 718 3.59 -17.86 -23.19
N ASP A 719 2.42 -18.27 -23.67
CA ASP A 719 2.27 -18.86 -25.00
C ASP A 719 2.64 -17.83 -26.09
N LYS A 720 2.29 -16.54 -25.90
CA LYS A 720 2.66 -15.45 -26.81
C LYS A 720 4.14 -15.11 -26.79
N GLU A 721 4.80 -15.21 -25.63
CA GLU A 721 6.24 -14.93 -25.50
C GLU A 721 7.11 -16.12 -25.96
N PHE A 722 6.57 -17.35 -25.95
CA PHE A 722 7.29 -18.52 -26.44
C PHE A 722 7.55 -18.45 -27.95
N GLU A 723 6.59 -17.97 -28.74
CA GLU A 723 6.74 -17.86 -30.20
C GLU A 723 7.96 -17.02 -30.64
N PRO A 724 8.13 -15.76 -30.18
CA PRO A 724 9.29 -14.95 -30.53
C PRO A 724 10.58 -15.51 -29.93
N PHE A 725 10.54 -16.11 -28.73
CA PHE A 725 11.71 -16.75 -28.12
C PHE A 725 12.22 -17.94 -28.96
N ALA A 726 11.31 -18.84 -29.35
CA ALA A 726 11.63 -19.99 -30.18
C ALA A 726 12.07 -19.56 -31.59
N ALA A 727 11.44 -18.55 -32.18
CA ALA A 727 11.86 -18.01 -33.46
C ALA A 727 13.30 -17.47 -33.43
N GLY A 728 13.65 -16.66 -32.42
CA GLY A 728 15.01 -16.14 -32.25
C GLY A 728 16.05 -17.25 -32.05
N MET A 729 15.74 -18.28 -31.27
CA MET A 729 16.63 -19.43 -31.11
C MET A 729 16.80 -20.25 -32.41
N ARG A 730 15.75 -20.41 -33.22
CA ARG A 730 15.86 -21.06 -34.53
C ARG A 730 16.74 -20.27 -35.48
N GLU A 731 16.60 -18.95 -35.51
CA GLU A 731 17.43 -18.06 -36.31
C GLU A 731 18.91 -18.14 -35.90
N ASN A 732 19.18 -18.36 -34.62
CA ASN A 732 20.52 -18.59 -34.08
C ASN A 732 21.02 -20.05 -34.20
N GLY A 733 20.24 -20.94 -34.83
CA GLY A 733 20.68 -22.29 -35.18
C GLY A 733 20.45 -23.39 -34.13
N TYR A 734 19.63 -23.15 -33.11
CA TYR A 734 19.30 -24.15 -32.08
C TYR A 734 18.17 -25.10 -32.51
N SER A 735 18.24 -26.36 -32.09
CA SER A 735 17.20 -27.36 -32.36
C SER A 735 15.94 -27.17 -31.50
N GLU A 736 14.79 -27.66 -31.97
CA GLU A 736 13.54 -27.66 -31.20
C GLU A 736 13.67 -28.36 -29.83
N ALA A 737 14.55 -29.38 -29.74
CA ALA A 737 14.82 -30.07 -28.49
C ALA A 737 15.53 -29.15 -27.48
N ALA A 738 16.53 -28.39 -27.94
CA ALA A 738 17.23 -27.41 -27.11
C ALA A 738 16.29 -26.28 -26.66
N ILE A 739 15.47 -25.75 -27.58
CA ILE A 739 14.49 -24.67 -27.31
C ILE A 739 13.49 -25.11 -26.24
N LYS A 740 12.88 -26.28 -26.42
CA LYS A 740 11.89 -26.82 -25.48
C LYS A 740 12.50 -27.07 -24.11
N THR A 741 13.69 -27.67 -24.06
CA THR A 741 14.37 -27.99 -22.79
C THR A 741 14.70 -26.72 -22.00
N LEU A 742 15.20 -25.69 -22.68
CA LEU A 742 15.51 -24.41 -22.05
C LEU A 742 14.25 -23.71 -21.53
N TRP A 743 13.19 -23.67 -22.33
CA TRP A 743 11.92 -23.05 -21.94
C TRP A 743 11.27 -23.76 -20.74
N ASP A 744 11.25 -25.09 -20.76
CA ASP A 744 10.70 -25.93 -19.68
C ASP A 744 11.46 -25.73 -18.36
N ILE A 745 12.72 -25.29 -18.39
CA ILE A 745 13.50 -24.94 -17.20
C ILE A 745 13.27 -23.48 -16.79
N LEU A 746 13.28 -22.53 -17.73
CA LEU A 746 13.13 -21.10 -17.45
C LEU A 746 11.78 -20.75 -16.83
N VAL A 747 10.68 -21.32 -17.34
CA VAL A 747 9.31 -21.03 -16.86
C VAL A 747 9.15 -21.31 -15.36
N PRO A 748 9.39 -22.54 -14.85
CA PRO A 748 9.26 -22.81 -13.42
C PRO A 748 10.35 -22.11 -12.60
N PHE A 749 11.53 -21.85 -13.17
CA PHE A 749 12.62 -21.17 -12.46
C PHE A 749 12.32 -19.70 -12.16
N SER A 750 11.65 -19.01 -13.09
CA SER A 750 11.30 -17.59 -12.95
C SER A 750 10.51 -17.25 -11.67
N ASP A 751 9.84 -18.24 -11.07
CA ASP A 751 9.10 -18.10 -9.81
C ASP A 751 9.98 -17.78 -8.61
N TYR A 752 11.23 -18.20 -8.68
CA TYR A 752 12.16 -18.12 -7.57
C TYR A 752 13.54 -17.58 -7.95
N ALA A 753 13.72 -17.15 -9.19
CA ALA A 753 14.88 -16.39 -9.64
C ALA A 753 15.11 -15.15 -8.76
N PHE A 754 16.35 -14.94 -8.33
CA PHE A 754 16.72 -13.85 -7.44
C PHE A 754 17.24 -12.63 -8.21
N ASN A 755 17.07 -11.43 -7.68
CA ASN A 755 17.64 -10.20 -8.23
C ASN A 755 18.90 -9.83 -7.48
#